data_AF-A0A4R2LDA9-F1
#
_entry.id   AF-A0A4R2LDA9-F1
#
_cell.length_a   1.000
_cell.length_b   1.000
_cell.length_c   1.000
_cell.angle_alpha   90.00
_cell.angle_beta   90.00
_cell.angle_gamma   90.00
#
_symmetry.space_group_name_H-M   'P 1'
#
loop_
_entity.id
_entity.type
_entity.pdbx_description
1 polymer ?
#
loop_
_entity_poly.entity_id
_entity_poly.type
_entity_poly.pdbx_seq_one_letter_code
_entity_poly.pdbx_strand_id
1 'polypeptide(L)'
;MSDNYSADQIQILEGLEAVRKRPGMYIGSTSSKGLHHLVYEIVDNSVDEALAGYCSVINVTVNKDNSITVIDNGRGIPVDIQEKAGRPAVEVVFTILHAGGKFGGGGYKVSGGLHGVGASVVNALSEWLEVIVYKDGKEYKQRYERGKVVSNLEVVGETEKQGTKVTFKPDTLIFEDTVYDFEILKERLRETAFLTKNLRIVLVDDRGEKPVEKIFHYEGGIKEYVQYLNRPHDVLYPEIIYCEGVKDNVYVEVALQHNNSYTESCYSFVNNIITPEGGTHLIGFRNALTKTFNDYARKNKLLKENEPNLSGEDIREGLTTIISIKVEEPQFEGQTKQKLGNSEARGAVDNIVSERLMVFLEQNPNVGKIIAEKAVLAQRARDAARKARDLTRRKTALETMSLPGKLADCSDKDPANCEIYIVEGDSAGGSAKTARSRATQAILPLRGKILNVEKSRLDKILVNNEIKAMITAFGTGIHEEFDISKLRYHKIIIMTDADVDGAHIATLLLTFLYRFMPDLIREGYVYLAQPPLYKVEKNKKVWYAYDDTELNNILTEIGRDQNNRIQRYKGLGEMDPEQLWETTMDPDRRILLKVTMDDAKMAALNDTFNVLMGDKVEPRREFIETHAKYVRNLDI
;
A
#
# COMPACT_ATOMS: atom_id res chain seq x y z
N MET A 1 -32.15 5.70 -37.78
CA MET A 1 -31.78 4.29 -38.07
C MET A 1 -32.08 3.52 -36.81
N SER A 2 -32.89 2.47 -36.90
CA SER A 2 -33.19 1.58 -35.78
C SER A 2 -31.95 0.75 -35.46
N ASP A 3 -31.35 0.96 -34.29
CA ASP A 3 -30.31 0.09 -33.76
C ASP A 3 -30.91 -1.29 -33.48
N ASN A 4 -30.86 -2.16 -34.48
CA ASN A 4 -31.26 -3.55 -34.36
C ASN A 4 -30.22 -4.29 -33.52
N TYR A 5 -30.50 -4.41 -32.22
CA TYR A 5 -29.78 -5.33 -31.33
C TYR A 5 -30.15 -6.77 -31.68
N SER A 6 -29.34 -7.40 -32.55
CA SER A 6 -29.50 -8.79 -33.00
C SER A 6 -28.48 -9.72 -32.33
N ALA A 7 -28.71 -11.04 -32.43
CA ALA A 7 -27.79 -12.04 -31.90
C ALA A 7 -26.37 -11.92 -32.48
N ASP A 8 -26.23 -11.41 -33.71
CA ASP A 8 -24.93 -11.21 -34.38
C ASP A 8 -24.06 -10.10 -33.73
N GLN A 9 -24.67 -9.26 -32.89
CA GLN A 9 -23.94 -8.26 -32.10
C GLN A 9 -23.37 -8.82 -30.79
N ILE A 10 -23.70 -10.07 -30.42
CA ILE A 10 -23.11 -10.77 -29.27
C ILE A 10 -21.73 -11.28 -29.67
N GLN A 11 -20.69 -10.58 -29.22
CA GLN A 11 -19.30 -11.00 -29.44
C GLN A 11 -18.83 -11.95 -28.34
N ILE A 12 -18.47 -13.18 -28.72
CA ILE A 12 -17.80 -14.14 -27.85
C ILE A 12 -16.29 -13.94 -27.99
N LEU A 13 -15.59 -13.73 -26.87
CA LEU A 13 -14.14 -13.62 -26.83
C LEU A 13 -13.57 -14.96 -26.39
N GLU A 14 -12.79 -15.61 -27.24
CA GLU A 14 -12.23 -16.93 -26.96
C GLU A 14 -10.81 -16.84 -26.38
N GLY A 15 -10.49 -17.72 -25.43
CA GLY A 15 -9.16 -17.86 -24.84
C GLY A 15 -8.62 -16.55 -24.24
N LEU A 16 -7.38 -16.21 -24.62
CA LEU A 16 -6.67 -15.04 -24.08
C LEU A 16 -7.08 -13.70 -24.73
N GLU A 17 -7.95 -13.70 -25.74
CA GLU A 17 -8.47 -12.46 -26.33
C GLU A 17 -9.31 -11.67 -25.30
N ALA A 18 -10.07 -12.39 -24.46
CA ALA A 18 -10.84 -11.79 -23.38
C ALA A 18 -9.95 -11.02 -22.38
N VAL A 19 -8.78 -11.59 -22.06
CA VAL A 19 -7.79 -10.98 -21.16
C VAL A 19 -7.23 -9.69 -21.75
N ARG A 20 -6.83 -9.73 -23.02
CA ARG A 20 -6.27 -8.55 -23.71
C ARG A 20 -7.28 -7.43 -23.89
N LYS A 21 -8.56 -7.75 -24.10
CA LYS A 21 -9.62 -6.74 -24.28
C LYS A 21 -10.07 -6.12 -22.97
N ARG A 22 -9.93 -6.83 -21.84
CA ARG A 22 -10.29 -6.35 -20.49
C ARG A 22 -9.22 -6.67 -19.44
N PRO A 23 -8.00 -6.13 -19.57
CA PRO A 23 -6.86 -6.47 -18.71
C PRO A 23 -7.11 -6.13 -17.23
N GLY A 24 -7.79 -5.02 -16.95
CA GLY A 24 -8.08 -4.59 -15.58
C GLY A 24 -8.88 -5.59 -14.74
N MET A 25 -9.68 -6.48 -15.37
CA MET A 25 -10.38 -7.54 -14.64
C MET A 25 -9.43 -8.62 -14.08
N TYR A 26 -8.26 -8.78 -14.68
CA TYR A 26 -7.30 -9.83 -14.34
C TYR A 26 -6.13 -9.29 -13.51
N ILE A 27 -5.62 -8.09 -13.84
CA ILE A 27 -4.44 -7.49 -13.20
C ILE A 27 -4.74 -6.18 -12.45
N GLY A 28 -6.02 -5.83 -12.29
CA GLY A 28 -6.49 -4.64 -11.58
C GLY A 28 -6.45 -3.35 -12.42
N SER A 29 -5.30 -3.00 -13.00
CA SER A 29 -5.15 -1.81 -13.85
C SER A 29 -4.15 -2.04 -14.99
N THR A 30 -4.07 -1.11 -15.95
CA THR A 30 -3.05 -1.06 -17.01
C THR A 30 -1.97 0.00 -16.75
N SER A 31 -1.94 0.53 -15.52
CA SER A 31 -0.90 1.45 -15.03
C SER A 31 0.29 0.68 -14.47
N SER A 32 1.27 1.41 -13.92
CA SER A 32 2.44 0.83 -13.22
C SER A 32 2.06 -0.29 -12.24
N LYS A 33 0.91 -0.20 -11.54
CA LYS A 33 0.44 -1.27 -10.64
C LYS A 33 0.23 -2.60 -11.36
N GLY A 34 -0.54 -2.61 -12.45
CA GLY A 34 -0.77 -3.82 -13.24
C GLY A 34 0.48 -4.34 -13.92
N LEU A 35 1.37 -3.44 -14.33
CA LEU A 35 2.67 -3.80 -14.93
C LEU A 35 3.49 -4.66 -13.96
N HIS A 36 3.66 -4.20 -12.71
CA HIS A 36 4.41 -4.94 -11.69
C HIS A 36 3.70 -6.24 -11.28
N HIS A 37 2.37 -6.26 -11.33
CA HIS A 37 1.59 -7.46 -11.04
C HIS A 37 1.93 -8.63 -11.97
N LEU A 38 2.32 -8.36 -13.23
CA LEU A 38 2.81 -9.42 -14.14
C LEU A 38 4.04 -10.14 -13.58
N VAL A 39 4.96 -9.40 -12.96
CA VAL A 39 6.17 -9.98 -12.35
C VAL A 39 5.78 -10.85 -11.16
N TYR A 40 4.85 -10.36 -10.34
CA TYR A 40 4.39 -11.06 -9.14
C TYR A 40 3.77 -12.41 -9.48
N GLU A 41 2.96 -12.50 -10.54
CA GLU A 41 2.35 -13.78 -10.94
C GLU A 41 3.39 -14.85 -11.34
N ILE A 42 4.51 -14.46 -11.96
CA ILE A 42 5.58 -15.41 -12.30
C ILE A 42 6.43 -15.77 -11.07
N VAL A 43 6.77 -14.77 -10.25
CA VAL A 43 7.52 -14.99 -9.00
C VAL A 43 6.72 -15.85 -8.03
N ASP A 44 5.42 -15.61 -7.86
CA ASP A 44 4.56 -16.36 -6.94
C ASP A 44 4.49 -17.84 -7.33
N ASN A 45 4.50 -18.18 -8.62
CA ASN A 45 4.62 -19.58 -9.06
C ASN A 45 5.97 -20.20 -8.65
N SER A 46 7.05 -19.41 -8.71
CA SER A 46 8.39 -19.84 -8.27
C SER A 46 8.46 -20.00 -6.73
N VAL A 47 7.74 -19.15 -6.00
CA VAL A 47 7.60 -19.21 -4.54
C VAL A 47 6.74 -20.41 -4.12
N ASP A 48 5.71 -20.76 -4.88
CA ASP A 48 4.92 -21.97 -4.63
C ASP A 48 5.79 -23.25 -4.72
N GLU A 49 6.77 -23.29 -5.63
CA GLU A 49 7.80 -24.37 -5.66
C GLU A 49 8.68 -24.36 -4.41
N ALA A 50 9.00 -23.18 -3.87
CA ALA A 50 9.79 -23.04 -2.66
C ALA A 50 8.99 -23.49 -1.42
N LEU A 51 7.72 -23.11 -1.33
CA LEU A 51 6.80 -23.58 -0.28
C LEU A 51 6.58 -25.10 -0.32
N ALA A 52 6.64 -25.71 -1.51
CA ALA A 52 6.62 -27.15 -1.69
C ALA A 52 7.97 -27.83 -1.35
N GLY A 53 9.02 -27.07 -1.06
CA GLY A 53 10.34 -27.56 -0.66
C GLY A 53 11.28 -27.94 -1.81
N TYR A 54 10.97 -27.54 -3.05
CA TYR A 54 11.77 -27.89 -4.23
C TYR A 54 12.63 -26.74 -4.75
N CYS A 55 12.26 -25.49 -4.49
CA CYS A 55 13.01 -24.30 -4.91
C CYS A 55 13.70 -23.63 -3.71
N SER A 56 14.93 -23.18 -3.91
CA SER A 56 15.74 -22.48 -2.90
C SER A 56 16.29 -21.13 -3.38
N VAL A 57 16.32 -20.90 -4.70
CA VAL A 57 16.86 -19.67 -5.30
C VAL A 57 15.95 -19.19 -6.42
N ILE A 58 15.56 -17.92 -6.36
CA ILE A 58 14.85 -17.21 -7.42
C ILE A 58 15.68 -16.01 -7.86
N ASN A 59 15.94 -15.89 -9.15
CA ASN A 59 16.62 -14.73 -9.73
C ASN A 59 15.62 -13.93 -10.57
N VAL A 60 15.48 -12.65 -10.28
CA VAL A 60 14.65 -11.70 -11.02
C VAL A 60 15.55 -10.64 -11.62
N THR A 61 15.48 -10.45 -12.93
CA THR A 61 16.31 -9.47 -13.65
C THR A 61 15.42 -8.54 -14.46
N VAL A 62 15.61 -7.23 -14.26
CA VAL A 62 15.11 -6.19 -15.16
C VAL A 62 16.16 -5.97 -16.25
N ASN A 63 15.87 -6.44 -17.46
CA ASN A 63 16.81 -6.40 -18.58
C ASN A 63 16.87 -4.98 -19.19
N LYS A 64 17.90 -4.71 -20.01
CA LYS A 64 18.13 -3.41 -20.67
C LYS A 64 16.97 -2.90 -21.51
N ASP A 65 16.17 -3.79 -22.09
CA ASP A 65 15.01 -3.46 -22.92
C ASP A 65 13.70 -3.35 -22.11
N ASN A 66 13.79 -3.27 -20.78
CA ASN A 66 12.68 -3.36 -19.82
C ASN A 66 11.89 -4.69 -19.86
N SER A 67 12.41 -5.76 -20.49
CA SER A 67 11.86 -7.09 -20.28
C SER A 67 12.24 -7.62 -18.89
N ILE A 68 11.46 -8.58 -18.37
CA ILE A 68 11.71 -9.23 -17.08
C ILE A 68 12.10 -10.67 -17.32
N THR A 69 13.16 -11.12 -16.64
CA THR A 69 13.55 -12.53 -16.56
C THR A 69 13.36 -13.02 -15.13
N VAL A 70 12.65 -14.12 -14.93
CA VAL A 70 12.55 -14.85 -13.67
C VAL A 70 13.11 -16.25 -13.86
N ILE A 71 14.04 -16.66 -13.00
CA ILE A 71 14.66 -17.99 -13.01
C ILE A 71 14.52 -18.62 -11.63
N ASP A 72 13.89 -19.77 -11.55
CA ASP A 72 13.82 -20.61 -10.35
C ASP A 72 14.65 -21.89 -10.51
N ASN A 73 14.98 -22.52 -9.39
CA ASN A 73 15.60 -23.84 -9.34
C ASN A 73 14.66 -24.92 -8.79
N GLY A 74 13.34 -24.78 -9.02
CA GLY A 74 12.33 -25.74 -8.62
C GLY A 74 12.27 -26.98 -9.52
N ARG A 75 11.13 -27.68 -9.55
CA ARG A 75 10.99 -28.92 -10.33
C ARG A 75 10.98 -28.72 -11.86
N GLY A 76 10.66 -27.51 -12.30
CA GLY A 76 10.38 -27.19 -13.71
C GLY A 76 8.92 -27.48 -14.09
N ILE A 77 8.32 -26.59 -14.89
CA ILE A 77 6.97 -26.79 -15.43
C ILE A 77 6.91 -28.12 -16.22
N PRO A 78 5.87 -28.96 -16.08
CA PRO A 78 5.77 -30.20 -16.84
C PRO A 78 5.83 -29.98 -18.36
N VAL A 79 6.65 -30.78 -19.04
CA VAL A 79 6.86 -30.73 -20.51
C VAL A 79 6.09 -31.82 -21.25
N ASP A 80 5.59 -32.82 -20.51
CA ASP A 80 4.79 -33.92 -21.05
C ASP A 80 3.46 -33.43 -21.63
N ILE A 81 2.89 -34.24 -22.53
CA ILE A 81 1.58 -33.96 -23.11
C ILE A 81 0.50 -34.08 -22.03
N GLN A 82 -0.30 -33.02 -21.87
CA GLN A 82 -1.47 -33.05 -21.01
C GLN A 82 -2.61 -33.78 -21.74
N GLU A 83 -3.08 -34.90 -21.17
CA GLU A 83 -3.99 -35.83 -21.85
C GLU A 83 -5.29 -35.21 -22.37
N LYS A 84 -5.89 -34.27 -21.63
CA LYS A 84 -7.17 -33.64 -22.01
C LYS A 84 -7.01 -32.59 -23.10
N ALA A 85 -5.90 -31.87 -23.11
CA ALA A 85 -5.61 -30.80 -24.06
C ALA A 85 -4.86 -31.29 -25.31
N GLY A 86 -4.24 -32.46 -25.25
CA GLY A 86 -3.47 -33.05 -26.35
C GLY A 86 -2.23 -32.23 -26.74
N ARG A 87 -1.72 -31.39 -25.82
CA ARG A 87 -0.62 -30.44 -26.03
C ARG A 87 0.33 -30.46 -24.84
N PRO A 88 1.59 -30.01 -24.99
CA PRO A 88 2.53 -29.93 -23.88
C PRO A 88 1.95 -29.13 -22.70
N ALA A 89 2.16 -29.62 -21.47
CA ALA A 89 1.59 -28.97 -20.29
C ALA A 89 2.09 -27.54 -20.09
N VAL A 90 3.34 -27.24 -20.48
CA VAL A 90 3.86 -25.85 -20.52
C VAL A 90 3.04 -24.94 -21.44
N GLU A 91 2.67 -25.41 -22.63
CA GLU A 91 1.79 -24.66 -23.54
C GLU A 91 0.43 -24.43 -22.90
N VAL A 92 -0.14 -25.46 -22.28
CA VAL A 92 -1.44 -25.38 -21.59
C VAL A 92 -1.43 -24.32 -20.49
N VAL A 93 -0.40 -24.29 -19.64
CA VAL A 93 -0.26 -23.32 -18.53
C VAL A 93 -0.18 -21.87 -19.03
N PHE A 94 0.44 -21.63 -20.19
CA PHE A 94 0.59 -20.29 -20.75
C PHE A 94 -0.52 -19.87 -21.71
N THR A 95 -1.40 -20.77 -22.16
CA THR A 95 -2.42 -20.45 -23.19
C THR A 95 -3.86 -20.67 -22.74
N ILE A 96 -4.09 -21.47 -21.70
CA ILE A 96 -5.44 -21.82 -21.23
C ILE A 96 -5.66 -21.22 -19.84
N LEU A 97 -6.71 -20.41 -19.70
CA LEU A 97 -7.13 -19.88 -18.40
C LEU A 97 -7.62 -21.03 -17.50
N HIS A 98 -7.36 -20.93 -16.20
CA HIS A 98 -7.74 -21.92 -15.20
C HIS A 98 -7.07 -23.30 -15.42
N ALA A 99 -5.89 -23.31 -16.03
CA ALA A 99 -5.10 -24.51 -16.22
C ALA A 99 -3.85 -24.51 -15.32
N GLY A 100 -3.74 -25.49 -14.44
CA GLY A 100 -2.56 -25.66 -13.58
C GLY A 100 -2.68 -26.81 -12.59
N GLY A 101 -1.55 -27.26 -12.05
CA GLY A 101 -1.48 -28.35 -11.06
C GLY A 101 -2.06 -28.01 -9.68
N LYS A 102 -2.63 -26.80 -9.52
CA LYS A 102 -3.16 -26.24 -8.28
C LYS A 102 -4.60 -26.67 -7.96
N PHE A 103 -5.32 -27.25 -8.92
CA PHE A 103 -6.75 -27.60 -8.79
C PHE A 103 -7.04 -29.06 -8.44
N GLY A 104 -6.02 -29.91 -8.30
CA GLY A 104 -6.18 -31.37 -8.16
C GLY A 104 -5.58 -31.97 -6.89
N GLY A 105 -5.20 -31.15 -5.89
CA GLY A 105 -4.61 -31.60 -4.62
C GLY A 105 -3.22 -32.26 -4.70
N GLY A 106 -2.77 -32.70 -5.89
CA GLY A 106 -1.52 -33.45 -6.07
C GLY A 106 -0.27 -32.60 -6.38
N GLY A 107 -0.41 -31.39 -6.96
CA GLY A 107 0.73 -30.59 -7.41
C GLY A 107 1.36 -29.70 -6.33
N TYR A 108 0.51 -29.05 -5.53
CA TYR A 108 0.86 -28.17 -4.41
C TYR A 108 -0.18 -28.35 -3.29
N LYS A 109 0.26 -28.56 -2.05
CA LYS A 109 -0.64 -28.62 -0.88
C LYS A 109 -1.05 -27.22 -0.40
N VAL A 110 -0.19 -26.23 -0.59
CA VAL A 110 -0.38 -24.83 -0.19
C VAL A 110 0.17 -23.95 -1.30
N SER A 111 -0.63 -23.03 -1.81
CA SER A 111 -0.19 -22.07 -2.84
C SER A 111 -0.85 -20.70 -2.70
N GLY A 112 -0.14 -19.65 -3.08
CA GLY A 112 -0.71 -18.30 -3.20
C GLY A 112 -1.58 -18.15 -4.47
N GLY A 113 -1.18 -18.80 -5.56
CA GLY A 113 -1.98 -18.84 -6.78
C GLY A 113 -3.18 -19.79 -6.64
N LEU A 114 -4.41 -19.28 -6.80
CA LEU A 114 -5.64 -20.07 -6.60
C LEU A 114 -6.47 -20.25 -7.87
N HIS A 115 -6.23 -19.40 -8.87
CA HIS A 115 -7.11 -19.29 -10.04
C HIS A 115 -6.51 -19.90 -11.30
N GLY A 116 -5.23 -20.29 -11.30
CA GLY A 116 -4.57 -20.89 -12.47
C GLY A 116 -4.63 -20.03 -13.73
N VAL A 117 -4.67 -18.70 -13.58
CA VAL A 117 -4.72 -17.74 -14.70
C VAL A 117 -3.43 -16.95 -14.85
N GLY A 118 -2.63 -16.81 -13.78
CA GLY A 118 -1.47 -15.89 -13.71
C GLY A 118 -0.54 -15.95 -14.91
N ALA A 119 0.11 -17.09 -15.14
CA ALA A 119 1.06 -17.27 -16.24
C ALA A 119 0.44 -17.00 -17.62
N SER A 120 -0.80 -17.44 -17.84
CA SER A 120 -1.52 -17.21 -19.09
C SER A 120 -1.90 -15.75 -19.31
N VAL A 121 -2.20 -15.01 -18.23
CA VAL A 121 -2.45 -13.56 -18.26
C VAL A 121 -1.16 -12.81 -18.59
N VAL A 122 -0.03 -13.20 -18.00
CA VAL A 122 1.29 -12.61 -18.33
C VAL A 122 1.60 -12.83 -19.81
N ASN A 123 1.37 -14.03 -20.35
CA ASN A 123 1.54 -14.29 -21.78
C ASN A 123 0.61 -13.43 -22.64
N ALA A 124 -0.67 -13.35 -22.28
CA ALA A 124 -1.66 -12.55 -23.00
C ALA A 124 -1.28 -11.08 -23.08
N LEU A 125 -0.73 -10.52 -22.00
CA LEU A 125 -0.41 -9.09 -21.85
C LEU A 125 1.04 -8.73 -22.21
N SER A 126 1.80 -9.69 -22.75
CA SER A 126 3.16 -9.49 -23.22
C SER A 126 3.22 -9.35 -24.74
N GLU A 127 4.12 -8.50 -25.24
CA GLU A 127 4.48 -8.46 -26.67
C GLU A 127 5.03 -9.82 -27.09
N TRP A 128 5.98 -10.32 -26.31
CA TRP A 128 6.53 -11.67 -26.42
C TRP A 128 6.84 -12.24 -25.04
N LEU A 129 6.77 -13.57 -24.95
CA LEU A 129 7.14 -14.35 -23.78
C LEU A 129 7.90 -15.58 -24.22
N GLU A 130 9.01 -15.88 -23.56
CA GLU A 130 9.86 -17.04 -23.81
C GLU A 130 10.02 -17.83 -22.51
N VAL A 131 9.82 -19.14 -22.60
CA VAL A 131 9.97 -20.08 -21.48
C VAL A 131 11.05 -21.09 -21.85
N ILE A 132 11.98 -21.27 -20.92
CA ILE A 132 12.98 -22.33 -20.96
C ILE A 132 12.77 -23.20 -19.72
N VAL A 133 12.45 -24.47 -19.90
CA VAL A 133 12.32 -25.45 -18.81
C VAL A 133 13.57 -26.32 -18.78
N TYR A 134 14.19 -26.41 -17.61
CA TYR A 134 15.31 -27.30 -17.34
C TYR A 134 14.78 -28.55 -16.63
N LYS A 135 14.64 -29.67 -17.35
CA LYS A 135 14.04 -30.90 -16.82
C LYS A 135 14.59 -32.12 -17.54
N ASP A 136 14.75 -33.23 -16.80
CA ASP A 136 15.21 -34.52 -17.33
C ASP A 136 16.51 -34.44 -18.16
N GLY A 137 17.44 -33.58 -17.72
CA GLY A 137 18.74 -33.36 -18.38
C GLY A 137 18.70 -32.52 -19.66
N LYS A 138 17.55 -31.91 -19.98
CA LYS A 138 17.32 -31.19 -21.24
C LYS A 138 16.81 -29.78 -21.02
N GLU A 139 17.14 -28.91 -21.97
CA GLU A 139 16.61 -27.55 -22.06
C GLU A 139 15.48 -27.51 -23.10
N TYR A 140 14.25 -27.27 -22.64
CA TYR A 140 13.08 -27.16 -23.49
C TYR A 140 12.71 -25.70 -23.66
N LYS A 141 12.57 -25.22 -24.89
CA LYS A 141 12.24 -23.83 -25.21
C LYS A 141 10.89 -23.73 -25.91
N GLN A 142 10.08 -22.76 -25.51
CA GLN A 142 8.88 -22.35 -26.23
C GLN A 142 8.72 -20.83 -26.20
N ARG A 143 8.29 -20.25 -27.32
CA ARG A 143 8.05 -18.81 -27.50
C ARG A 143 6.59 -18.54 -27.84
N TYR A 144 6.08 -17.45 -27.26
CA TYR A 144 4.74 -16.92 -27.45
C TYR A 144 4.80 -15.44 -27.79
N GLU A 145 3.80 -14.95 -28.53
CA GLU A 145 3.63 -13.54 -28.85
C GLU A 145 2.16 -13.18 -28.67
N ARG A 146 1.89 -12.20 -27.79
CA ARG A 146 0.52 -11.73 -27.48
C ARG A 146 -0.46 -12.85 -27.13
N GLY A 147 -0.03 -13.81 -26.32
CA GLY A 147 -0.82 -14.97 -25.91
C GLY A 147 -0.86 -16.13 -26.91
N LYS A 148 -0.27 -15.98 -28.11
CA LYS A 148 -0.29 -17.02 -29.15
C LYS A 148 1.02 -17.80 -29.18
N VAL A 149 0.93 -19.11 -29.41
CA VAL A 149 2.10 -19.99 -29.59
C VAL A 149 2.77 -19.67 -30.93
N VAL A 150 4.06 -19.36 -30.92
CA VAL A 150 4.85 -19.04 -32.13
C VAL A 150 5.78 -20.18 -32.52
N SER A 151 6.22 -20.97 -31.54
CA SER A 151 7.06 -22.15 -31.74
C SER A 151 6.49 -23.34 -30.98
N ASN A 152 6.70 -24.54 -31.53
CA ASN A 152 6.46 -25.76 -30.78
C ASN A 152 7.47 -25.88 -29.64
N LEU A 153 7.20 -26.73 -28.65
CA LEU A 153 8.16 -27.02 -27.60
C LEU A 153 9.34 -27.80 -28.19
N GLU A 154 10.53 -27.20 -28.18
CA GLU A 154 11.74 -27.76 -28.79
C GLU A 154 12.82 -28.02 -27.74
N VAL A 155 13.58 -29.10 -27.90
CA VAL A 155 14.79 -29.34 -27.11
C VAL A 155 15.94 -28.55 -27.74
N VAL A 156 16.48 -27.57 -27.02
CA VAL A 156 17.52 -26.66 -27.54
C VAL A 156 18.92 -26.97 -27.00
N GLY A 157 19.03 -27.89 -26.04
CA GLY A 157 20.31 -28.31 -25.47
C GLY A 157 20.15 -29.35 -24.36
N GLU A 158 21.30 -29.81 -23.86
CA GLU A 158 21.42 -30.62 -22.65
C GLU A 158 21.85 -29.73 -21.48
N THR A 159 21.46 -30.11 -20.26
CA THR A 159 21.76 -29.32 -19.05
C THR A 159 21.81 -30.19 -17.81
N GLU A 160 22.57 -29.77 -16.82
CA GLU A 160 22.54 -30.33 -15.47
C GLU A 160 21.62 -29.52 -14.53
N LYS A 161 21.08 -28.40 -15.02
CA LYS A 161 20.19 -27.53 -14.25
C LYS A 161 18.80 -28.14 -14.13
N GLN A 162 18.08 -27.71 -13.10
CA GLN A 162 16.65 -27.97 -12.93
C GLN A 162 15.92 -26.67 -12.60
N GLY A 163 14.70 -26.51 -13.10
CA GLY A 163 13.84 -25.36 -12.82
C GLY A 163 13.24 -24.73 -14.08
N THR A 164 12.79 -23.48 -13.96
CA THR A 164 12.18 -22.75 -15.08
C THR A 164 12.81 -21.37 -15.21
N LYS A 165 13.04 -20.93 -16.45
CA LYS A 165 13.34 -19.56 -16.81
C LYS A 165 12.17 -19.02 -17.65
N VAL A 166 11.59 -17.91 -17.21
CA VAL A 166 10.55 -17.18 -17.94
C VAL A 166 11.07 -15.79 -18.22
N THR A 167 11.12 -15.39 -19.49
CA THR A 167 11.44 -14.03 -19.91
C THR A 167 10.26 -13.44 -20.67
N PHE A 168 9.79 -12.26 -20.31
CA PHE A 168 8.68 -11.62 -20.99
C PHE A 168 8.85 -10.11 -21.12
N LYS A 169 8.25 -9.54 -22.15
CA LYS A 169 8.22 -8.09 -22.38
C LYS A 169 6.78 -7.60 -22.43
N PRO A 170 6.38 -6.62 -21.59
CA PRO A 170 5.01 -6.11 -21.54
C PRO A 170 4.59 -5.48 -22.88
N ASP A 171 3.33 -5.64 -23.28
CA ASP A 171 2.81 -5.09 -24.54
C ASP A 171 2.51 -3.59 -24.42
N THR A 172 3.24 -2.77 -25.18
CA THR A 172 3.09 -1.31 -25.23
C THR A 172 1.73 -0.86 -25.78
N LEU A 173 0.96 -1.75 -26.43
CA LEU A 173 -0.41 -1.44 -26.85
C LEU A 173 -1.43 -1.52 -25.72
N ILE A 174 -1.08 -2.15 -24.60
CA ILE A 174 -1.98 -2.38 -23.46
C ILE A 174 -1.62 -1.47 -22.29
N PHE A 175 -0.32 -1.36 -21.98
CA PHE A 175 0.15 -0.61 -20.85
C PHE A 175 0.50 0.83 -21.22
N GLU A 176 0.05 1.77 -20.39
CA GLU A 176 0.40 3.19 -20.49
C GLU A 176 1.85 3.45 -20.06
N ASP A 177 2.31 2.69 -19.06
CA ASP A 177 3.68 2.70 -18.56
C ASP A 177 4.29 1.30 -18.73
N THR A 178 5.48 1.24 -19.30
CA THR A 178 6.22 -0.01 -19.55
C THR A 178 7.58 -0.05 -18.86
N VAL A 179 7.86 0.94 -18.02
CA VAL A 179 9.10 1.02 -17.26
C VAL A 179 8.86 0.45 -15.86
N TYR A 180 9.56 -0.64 -15.54
CA TYR A 180 9.51 -1.23 -14.21
C TYR A 180 10.24 -0.33 -13.19
N ASP A 181 9.65 -0.17 -12.02
CA ASP A 181 10.26 0.49 -10.88
C ASP A 181 11.01 -0.53 -10.03
N PHE A 182 12.32 -0.32 -9.89
CA PHE A 182 13.18 -1.21 -9.14
C PHE A 182 12.83 -1.25 -7.65
N GLU A 183 12.45 -0.10 -7.07
CA GLU A 183 12.16 0.02 -5.64
C GLU A 183 10.89 -0.75 -5.28
N ILE A 184 9.86 -0.67 -6.13
CA ILE A 184 8.62 -1.45 -5.98
C ILE A 184 8.92 -2.96 -5.98
N LEU A 185 9.70 -3.44 -6.94
CA LEU A 185 10.09 -4.86 -7.01
C LEU A 185 10.95 -5.26 -5.80
N LYS A 186 11.90 -4.41 -5.41
CA LYS A 186 12.82 -4.63 -4.29
C LYS A 186 12.07 -4.84 -2.98
N GLU A 187 11.07 -4.00 -2.71
CA GLU A 187 10.23 -4.12 -1.51
C GLU A 187 9.45 -5.42 -1.54
N ARG A 188 8.70 -5.68 -2.62
CA ARG A 188 7.85 -6.88 -2.70
C ARG A 188 8.65 -8.18 -2.58
N LEU A 189 9.79 -8.28 -3.26
CA LEU A 189 10.65 -9.48 -3.20
C LEU A 189 11.29 -9.67 -1.83
N ARG A 190 11.60 -8.59 -1.11
CA ARG A 190 12.07 -8.67 0.28
C ARG A 190 11.00 -9.25 1.21
N GLU A 191 9.76 -8.78 1.09
CA GLU A 191 8.63 -9.33 1.87
C GLU A 191 8.46 -10.83 1.61
N THR A 192 8.48 -11.24 0.35
CA THR A 192 8.36 -12.65 -0.04
C THR A 192 9.48 -13.51 0.57
N ALA A 193 10.72 -13.00 0.59
CA ALA A 193 11.85 -13.69 1.21
C ALA A 193 11.71 -13.82 2.74
N PHE A 194 11.13 -12.82 3.41
CA PHE A 194 10.82 -12.93 4.85
C PHE A 194 9.74 -13.98 5.14
N LEU A 195 8.70 -14.04 4.29
CA LEU A 195 7.57 -14.94 4.46
C LEU A 195 7.88 -16.40 4.08
N THR A 196 9.02 -16.64 3.43
CA THR A 196 9.46 -17.95 2.95
C THR A 196 10.86 -18.23 3.46
N LYS A 197 10.96 -18.83 4.65
CA LYS A 197 12.25 -19.14 5.32
C LYS A 197 13.22 -19.82 4.36
N ASN A 198 14.49 -19.39 4.40
CA ASN A 198 15.59 -19.93 3.62
C ASN A 198 15.46 -19.79 2.09
N LEU A 199 14.45 -19.07 1.59
CA LEU A 199 14.38 -18.73 0.17
C LEU A 199 15.34 -17.58 -0.12
N ARG A 200 16.26 -17.79 -1.06
CA ARG A 200 17.14 -16.75 -1.58
C ARG A 200 16.52 -16.12 -2.82
N ILE A 201 16.23 -14.82 -2.77
CA ILE A 201 15.76 -14.05 -3.91
C ILE A 201 16.84 -13.03 -4.31
N VAL A 202 17.23 -13.04 -5.57
CA VAL A 202 18.20 -12.10 -6.15
C VAL A 202 17.45 -11.20 -7.14
N LEU A 203 17.48 -9.89 -6.91
CA LEU A 203 16.94 -8.88 -7.82
C LEU A 203 18.09 -8.11 -8.47
N VAL A 204 18.12 -8.07 -9.79
CA VAL A 204 19.13 -7.37 -10.59
C VAL A 204 18.45 -6.35 -11.51
N ASP A 205 18.92 -5.11 -11.50
CA ASP A 205 18.62 -4.11 -12.52
C ASP A 205 19.80 -3.97 -13.47
N ASP A 206 19.67 -4.46 -14.70
CA ASP A 206 20.71 -4.41 -15.74
C ASP A 206 20.54 -3.23 -16.71
N ARG A 207 19.62 -2.29 -16.44
CA ARG A 207 19.37 -1.15 -17.34
C ARG A 207 20.46 -0.08 -17.31
N GLY A 208 21.16 0.06 -16.18
CA GLY A 208 22.23 1.03 -15.99
C GLY A 208 23.57 0.63 -16.63
N GLU A 209 24.56 1.53 -16.58
CA GLU A 209 25.94 1.20 -17.01
C GLU A 209 26.56 0.09 -16.15
N LYS A 210 26.16 -0.01 -14.88
CA LYS A 210 26.54 -1.08 -13.96
C LYS A 210 25.27 -1.72 -13.39
N PRO A 211 25.19 -3.06 -13.40
CA PRO A 211 24.07 -3.76 -12.79
C PRO A 211 23.95 -3.42 -11.30
N VAL A 212 22.74 -3.15 -10.84
CA VAL A 212 22.44 -3.00 -9.41
C VAL A 212 21.87 -4.31 -8.91
N GLU A 213 22.56 -4.96 -7.97
CA GLU A 213 22.14 -6.24 -7.38
C GLU A 213 21.66 -6.04 -5.94
N LYS A 214 20.56 -6.73 -5.60
CA LYS A 214 20.06 -6.90 -4.24
C LYS A 214 19.73 -8.36 -3.97
N ILE A 215 20.25 -8.87 -2.86
CA ILE A 215 20.04 -10.25 -2.41
C ILE A 215 19.19 -10.20 -1.14
N PHE A 216 18.15 -11.02 -1.11
CA PHE A 216 17.28 -11.24 0.05
C PHE A 216 17.37 -12.70 0.45
N HIS A 217 17.76 -12.96 1.69
CA HIS A 217 17.82 -14.30 2.28
C HIS A 217 17.69 -14.14 3.79
N TYR A 218 16.63 -14.72 4.36
CA TYR A 218 16.27 -14.56 5.77
C TYR A 218 15.95 -15.93 6.38
N GLU A 219 16.79 -16.37 7.31
CA GLU A 219 16.69 -17.69 7.95
C GLU A 219 15.69 -17.65 9.11
N GLY A 220 15.63 -16.53 9.83
CA GLY A 220 14.68 -16.26 10.91
C GLY A 220 13.27 -15.89 10.44
N GLY A 221 13.05 -15.80 9.12
CA GLY A 221 11.74 -15.57 8.50
C GLY A 221 11.02 -14.33 9.04
N ILE A 222 9.77 -14.51 9.48
CA ILE A 222 8.95 -13.38 9.95
C ILE A 222 9.46 -12.73 11.25
N LYS A 223 10.36 -13.39 12.02
CA LYS A 223 11.03 -12.73 13.15
C LYS A 223 11.94 -11.60 12.67
N GLU A 224 12.75 -11.88 11.65
CA GLU A 224 13.61 -10.87 11.03
C GLU A 224 12.77 -9.79 10.36
N TYR A 225 11.56 -10.14 9.90
CA TYR A 225 10.64 -9.14 9.34
C TYR A 225 10.14 -8.16 10.41
N VAL A 226 9.71 -8.65 11.58
CA VAL A 226 9.36 -7.78 12.72
C VAL A 226 10.57 -6.91 13.13
N GLN A 227 11.76 -7.49 13.17
CA GLN A 227 12.99 -6.73 13.46
C GLN A 227 13.26 -5.66 12.41
N TYR A 228 13.06 -5.95 11.12
CA TYR A 228 13.17 -5.00 10.02
C TYR A 228 12.20 -3.83 10.20
N LEU A 229 10.92 -4.12 10.45
CA LEU A 229 9.88 -3.12 10.62
C LEU A 229 10.04 -2.28 11.90
N ASN A 230 10.73 -2.81 12.92
CA ASN A 230 11.05 -2.08 14.14
C ASN A 230 12.32 -1.23 14.06
N ARG A 231 13.11 -1.27 12.97
CA ARG A 231 14.30 -0.41 12.79
C ARG A 231 14.07 1.08 13.06
N PRO A 232 12.96 1.71 12.62
CA PRO A 232 12.68 3.12 12.91
C PRO A 232 12.22 3.41 14.35
N HIS A 233 12.04 2.40 15.20
CA HIS A 233 11.52 2.53 16.57
C HIS A 233 12.47 1.92 17.60
N ASP A 234 12.33 2.30 18.87
CA ASP A 234 13.03 1.63 19.98
C ASP A 234 12.17 0.49 20.52
N VAL A 235 12.70 -0.73 20.45
CA VAL A 235 12.03 -1.91 20.99
C VAL A 235 12.02 -1.86 22.52
N LEU A 236 10.94 -2.31 23.14
CA LEU A 236 10.81 -2.28 24.61
C LEU A 236 11.56 -3.41 25.31
N TYR A 237 11.79 -4.50 24.57
CA TYR A 237 12.50 -5.69 25.02
C TYR A 237 13.12 -6.39 23.79
N PRO A 238 14.28 -7.06 23.95
CA PRO A 238 15.00 -7.63 22.81
C PRO A 238 14.33 -8.89 22.23
N GLU A 239 13.59 -9.65 23.04
CA GLU A 239 12.99 -10.91 22.61
C GLU A 239 11.81 -10.69 21.66
N ILE A 240 11.82 -11.36 20.50
CA ILE A 240 10.66 -11.38 19.59
C ILE A 240 9.76 -12.53 19.99
N ILE A 241 8.50 -12.21 20.33
CA ILE A 241 7.49 -13.22 20.65
C ILE A 241 7.13 -13.93 19.34
N TYR A 242 7.20 -15.26 19.37
CA TYR A 242 7.01 -16.06 18.18
C TYR A 242 6.17 -17.30 18.48
N CYS A 243 5.09 -17.43 17.72
CA CYS A 243 4.09 -18.49 17.86
C CYS A 243 4.04 -19.27 16.55
N GLU A 244 4.34 -20.57 16.61
CA GLU A 244 4.30 -21.46 15.44
C GLU A 244 3.58 -22.77 15.82
N GLY A 245 2.77 -23.27 14.90
CA GLY A 245 2.11 -24.56 15.03
C GLY A 245 1.14 -24.86 13.89
N VAL A 246 0.63 -26.08 13.87
CA VAL A 246 -0.41 -26.52 12.92
C VAL A 246 -1.62 -26.98 13.70
N LYS A 247 -2.79 -26.48 13.32
CA LYS A 247 -4.07 -26.91 13.88
C LYS A 247 -5.16 -26.87 12.82
N ASP A 248 -6.02 -27.89 12.79
CA ASP A 248 -7.12 -28.01 11.83
C ASP A 248 -6.65 -27.82 10.36
N ASN A 249 -5.49 -28.41 10.02
CA ASN A 249 -4.78 -28.26 8.74
C ASN A 249 -4.38 -26.82 8.36
N VAL A 250 -4.44 -25.88 9.31
CA VAL A 250 -3.93 -24.52 9.14
C VAL A 250 -2.57 -24.42 9.83
N TYR A 251 -1.53 -24.13 9.06
CA TYR A 251 -0.24 -23.74 9.63
C TYR A 251 -0.29 -22.27 10.02
N VAL A 252 0.10 -21.96 11.25
CA VAL A 252 0.07 -20.63 11.84
C VAL A 252 1.47 -20.24 12.25
N GLU A 253 1.91 -19.08 11.80
CA GLU A 253 3.18 -18.46 12.17
C GLU A 253 2.95 -16.98 12.49
N VAL A 254 3.21 -16.57 13.73
CA VAL A 254 3.01 -15.19 14.19
C VAL A 254 4.27 -14.71 14.90
N ALA A 255 4.79 -13.56 14.48
CA ALA A 255 5.87 -12.85 15.17
C ALA A 255 5.38 -11.48 15.62
N LEU A 256 5.70 -11.08 16.84
CA LEU A 256 5.27 -9.80 17.39
C LEU A 256 6.25 -9.23 18.41
N GLN A 257 6.38 -7.91 18.43
CA GLN A 257 7.25 -7.20 19.37
C GLN A 257 6.74 -5.78 19.59
N HIS A 258 6.74 -5.34 20.85
CA HIS A 258 6.36 -3.96 21.18
C HIS A 258 7.55 -3.01 21.05
N ASN A 259 7.25 -1.78 20.63
CA ASN A 259 8.18 -0.67 20.55
C ASN A 259 7.62 0.56 21.28
N ASN A 260 8.37 1.67 21.24
CA ASN A 260 8.02 2.91 21.92
C ASN A 260 6.98 3.78 21.18
N SER A 261 6.50 3.39 20.00
CA SER A 261 5.47 4.12 19.26
C SER A 261 4.08 3.97 19.91
N TYR A 262 3.13 4.74 19.39
CA TYR A 262 1.72 4.72 19.81
C TYR A 262 0.81 4.07 18.78
N THR A 263 1.37 3.59 17.66
CA THR A 263 0.63 3.04 16.52
C THR A 263 0.80 1.53 16.45
N GLU A 264 -0.29 0.81 16.18
CA GLU A 264 -0.25 -0.62 15.86
C GLU A 264 0.23 -0.79 14.41
N SER A 265 1.25 -1.61 14.19
CA SER A 265 1.72 -2.02 12.86
C SER A 265 1.48 -3.52 12.69
N CYS A 266 0.28 -3.90 12.23
CA CYS A 266 -0.12 -5.29 12.07
C CYS A 266 -0.30 -5.65 10.59
N TYR A 267 0.46 -6.63 10.12
CA TYR A 267 0.38 -7.15 8.75
C TYR A 267 -0.03 -8.62 8.77
N SER A 268 -0.98 -8.96 7.92
CA SER A 268 -1.54 -10.31 7.85
C SER A 268 -1.43 -10.89 6.45
N PHE A 269 -1.08 -12.17 6.38
CA PHE A 269 -0.80 -12.90 5.16
C PHE A 269 -1.46 -14.28 5.19
N VAL A 270 -1.99 -14.70 4.05
CA VAL A 270 -2.52 -16.04 3.80
C VAL A 270 -1.84 -16.57 2.56
N ASN A 271 -1.09 -17.67 2.68
CA ASN A 271 -0.33 -18.25 1.56
C ASN A 271 0.57 -17.22 0.84
N ASN A 272 1.29 -16.37 1.60
CA ASN A 272 2.13 -15.26 1.10
C ASN A 272 1.38 -14.10 0.41
N ILE A 273 0.05 -14.14 0.35
CA ILE A 273 -0.78 -13.04 -0.12
C ILE A 273 -1.13 -12.15 1.05
N ILE A 274 -0.94 -10.84 0.89
CA ILE A 274 -1.35 -9.85 1.89
C ILE A 274 -2.88 -9.78 1.97
N THR A 275 -3.41 -9.68 3.19
CA THR A 275 -4.84 -9.46 3.46
C THR A 275 -5.05 -8.10 4.12
N PRO A 276 -5.16 -7.00 3.36
CA PRO A 276 -5.23 -5.64 3.90
C PRO A 276 -6.48 -5.39 4.75
N GLU A 277 -7.60 -6.00 4.38
CA GLU A 277 -8.85 -5.96 5.16
C GLU A 277 -8.87 -7.00 6.30
N GLY A 278 -7.79 -7.78 6.45
CA GLY A 278 -7.65 -8.82 7.45
C GLY A 278 -8.51 -10.05 7.17
N GLY A 279 -9.33 -10.46 8.13
CA GLY A 279 -10.18 -11.64 8.02
C GLY A 279 -10.25 -12.45 9.30
N THR A 280 -10.72 -13.69 9.17
CA THR A 280 -10.94 -14.62 10.30
C THR A 280 -9.67 -14.89 11.11
N HIS A 281 -8.51 -15.01 10.47
CA HIS A 281 -7.20 -15.18 11.11
C HIS A 281 -6.78 -13.98 11.96
N LEU A 282 -6.96 -12.75 11.46
CA LEU A 282 -6.67 -11.53 12.22
C LEU A 282 -7.60 -11.40 13.44
N ILE A 283 -8.88 -11.76 13.29
CA ILE A 283 -9.84 -11.79 14.41
C ILE A 283 -9.40 -12.81 15.46
N GLY A 284 -8.97 -14.00 15.05
CA GLY A 284 -8.41 -15.03 15.93
C GLY A 284 -7.21 -14.52 16.73
N PHE A 285 -6.25 -13.89 16.06
CA PHE A 285 -5.08 -13.29 16.69
C PHE A 285 -5.45 -12.22 17.73
N ARG A 286 -6.31 -11.26 17.36
CA ARG A 286 -6.71 -10.16 18.25
C ARG A 286 -7.40 -10.66 19.51
N ASN A 287 -8.26 -11.67 19.39
CA ASN A 287 -8.93 -12.29 20.52
C ASN A 287 -7.94 -13.02 21.43
N ALA A 288 -7.08 -13.85 20.85
CA ALA A 288 -6.07 -14.61 21.61
C ALA A 288 -5.11 -13.71 22.37
N LEU A 289 -4.57 -12.67 21.71
CA LEU A 289 -3.67 -11.71 22.35
C LEU A 289 -4.35 -11.03 23.54
N THR A 290 -5.56 -10.51 23.34
CA THR A 290 -6.28 -9.76 24.38
C THR A 290 -6.65 -10.64 25.56
N LYS A 291 -7.22 -11.82 25.30
CA LYS A 291 -7.68 -12.75 26.35
C LYS A 291 -6.50 -13.30 27.14
N THR A 292 -5.52 -13.88 26.45
CA THR A 292 -4.36 -14.55 27.07
C THR A 292 -3.54 -13.58 27.90
N PHE A 293 -3.33 -12.36 27.40
CA PHE A 293 -2.56 -11.37 28.14
C PHE A 293 -3.29 -10.89 29.40
N ASN A 294 -4.60 -10.66 29.34
CA ASN A 294 -5.38 -10.30 30.54
C ASN A 294 -5.37 -11.44 31.56
N ASP A 295 -5.55 -12.69 31.14
CA ASP A 295 -5.49 -13.86 32.02
C ASP A 295 -4.12 -13.96 32.72
N TYR A 296 -3.03 -13.77 31.96
CA TYR A 296 -1.67 -13.72 32.49
C TYR A 296 -1.46 -12.56 33.49
N ALA A 297 -1.92 -11.36 33.13
CA ALA A 297 -1.77 -10.16 33.96
C ALA A 297 -2.53 -10.27 35.29
N ARG A 298 -3.71 -10.90 35.29
CA ARG A 298 -4.49 -11.20 36.50
C ARG A 298 -3.79 -12.24 37.38
N LYS A 299 -3.41 -13.38 36.79
CA LYS A 299 -2.74 -14.49 37.49
C LYS A 299 -1.46 -14.02 38.19
N ASN A 300 -0.70 -13.12 37.56
CA ASN A 300 0.56 -12.59 38.08
C ASN A 300 0.42 -11.25 38.84
N LYS A 301 -0.81 -10.81 39.12
CA LYS A 301 -1.10 -9.56 39.86
C LYS A 301 -0.47 -8.30 39.26
N LEU A 302 -0.25 -8.29 37.94
CA LEU A 302 0.18 -7.11 37.18
C LEU A 302 -0.97 -6.11 37.01
N LEU A 303 -2.21 -6.61 37.03
CA LEU A 303 -3.44 -5.83 37.04
C LEU A 303 -4.21 -6.11 38.33
N LYS A 304 -4.51 -5.09 39.13
CA LYS A 304 -5.17 -5.27 40.44
C LYS A 304 -6.62 -5.70 40.26
N GLU A 305 -7.17 -6.52 41.17
CA GLU A 305 -8.55 -7.05 41.04
C GLU A 305 -9.63 -5.99 40.83
N ASN A 306 -9.43 -4.78 41.34
CA ASN A 306 -10.37 -3.66 41.21
C ASN A 306 -10.17 -2.81 39.94
N GLU A 307 -9.08 -3.00 39.20
CA GLU A 307 -8.83 -2.32 37.93
C GLU A 307 -9.59 -3.04 36.80
N PRO A 308 -10.16 -2.32 35.81
CA PRO A 308 -10.82 -2.94 34.67
C PRO A 308 -9.81 -3.68 33.78
N ASN A 309 -10.27 -4.72 33.07
CA ASN A 309 -9.44 -5.40 32.08
C ASN A 309 -8.92 -4.43 31.02
N LEU A 310 -7.73 -4.72 30.50
CA LEU A 310 -7.14 -4.01 29.39
C LEU A 310 -7.91 -4.37 28.12
N SER A 311 -8.27 -3.36 27.33
CA SER A 311 -8.85 -3.60 26.01
C SER A 311 -7.77 -4.10 25.04
N GLY A 312 -8.20 -4.69 23.92
CA GLY A 312 -7.24 -5.16 22.92
C GLY A 312 -6.41 -4.02 22.30
N GLU A 313 -6.97 -2.81 22.19
CA GLU A 313 -6.24 -1.63 21.70
C GLU A 313 -5.15 -1.21 22.67
N ASP A 314 -5.43 -1.24 23.98
CA ASP A 314 -4.45 -0.88 25.02
C ASP A 314 -3.21 -1.79 24.94
N ILE A 315 -3.41 -3.08 24.63
CA ILE A 315 -2.33 -4.07 24.51
C ILE A 315 -1.60 -3.94 23.17
N ARG A 316 -2.27 -3.54 22.09
CA ARG A 316 -1.67 -3.43 20.75
C ARG A 316 -1.01 -2.08 20.46
N GLU A 317 -1.13 -1.09 21.36
CA GLU A 317 -0.44 0.19 21.22
C GLU A 317 1.07 -0.03 21.07
N GLY A 318 1.67 0.47 19.97
CA GLY A 318 3.10 0.29 19.68
C GLY A 318 3.51 -1.16 19.39
N LEU A 319 2.56 -2.02 19.00
CA LEU A 319 2.85 -3.40 18.65
C LEU A 319 3.11 -3.54 17.15
N THR A 320 4.26 -4.11 16.80
CA THR A 320 4.55 -4.57 15.43
C THR A 320 4.29 -6.07 15.35
N THR A 321 3.45 -6.50 14.42
CA THR A 321 3.02 -7.90 14.26
C THR A 321 3.04 -8.33 12.80
N ILE A 322 3.59 -9.52 12.53
CA ILE A 322 3.40 -10.27 11.29
C ILE A 322 2.60 -11.54 11.60
N ILE A 323 1.48 -11.72 10.91
CA ILE A 323 0.63 -12.92 10.98
C ILE A 323 0.71 -13.59 9.62
N SER A 324 1.32 -14.77 9.53
CA SER A 324 1.40 -15.56 8.31
C SER A 324 0.74 -16.90 8.55
N ILE A 325 -0.33 -17.20 7.81
CA ILE A 325 -0.97 -18.51 7.86
C ILE A 325 -0.89 -19.20 6.50
N LYS A 326 -0.91 -20.53 6.53
CA LYS A 326 -1.03 -21.37 5.34
C LYS A 326 -2.29 -22.21 5.44
N VAL A 327 -3.10 -22.15 4.39
CA VAL A 327 -4.38 -22.85 4.26
C VAL A 327 -4.39 -23.57 2.92
N GLU A 328 -4.88 -24.80 2.88
CA GLU A 328 -4.97 -25.59 1.64
C GLU A 328 -5.98 -24.98 0.66
N GLU A 329 -7.18 -24.66 1.13
CA GLU A 329 -8.27 -24.07 0.34
C GLU A 329 -8.70 -22.70 0.90
N PRO A 330 -7.94 -21.63 0.66
CA PRO A 330 -8.30 -20.31 1.14
C PRO A 330 -9.52 -19.74 0.38
N GLN A 331 -10.49 -19.26 1.14
CA GLN A 331 -11.71 -18.63 0.68
C GLN A 331 -11.65 -17.14 1.03
N PHE A 332 -11.65 -16.29 0.02
CA PHE A 332 -11.62 -14.84 0.20
C PHE A 332 -13.00 -14.22 -0.07
N GLU A 333 -13.30 -13.13 0.64
CA GLU A 333 -14.43 -12.26 0.29
C GLU A 333 -14.06 -11.49 -0.99
N GLY A 334 -14.65 -11.90 -2.12
CA GLY A 334 -14.42 -11.25 -3.42
C GLY A 334 -13.11 -11.64 -4.11
N GLN A 335 -12.95 -11.15 -5.34
CA GLN A 335 -11.84 -11.53 -6.23
C GLN A 335 -10.48 -10.92 -5.84
N THR A 336 -10.49 -9.77 -5.17
CA THR A 336 -9.29 -8.98 -4.83
C THR A 336 -8.48 -9.58 -3.67
N LYS A 337 -8.90 -10.74 -3.13
CA LYS A 337 -8.25 -11.49 -2.05
C LYS A 337 -7.91 -10.64 -0.81
N GLN A 338 -8.74 -9.63 -0.52
CA GLN A 338 -8.46 -8.64 0.53
C GLN A 338 -8.72 -9.19 1.94
N LYS A 339 -9.73 -10.06 2.07
CA LYS A 339 -10.24 -10.53 3.36
C LYS A 339 -10.50 -12.03 3.37
N LEU A 340 -9.97 -12.72 4.37
CA LEU A 340 -10.14 -14.18 4.53
C LEU A 340 -11.46 -14.54 5.20
N GLY A 341 -12.17 -15.53 4.64
CA GLY A 341 -13.45 -16.05 5.12
C GLY A 341 -13.41 -17.43 5.81
N ASN A 342 -12.30 -18.18 5.74
CA ASN A 342 -12.18 -19.51 6.36
C ASN A 342 -12.41 -19.47 7.88
N SER A 343 -13.46 -20.14 8.37
CA SER A 343 -13.83 -20.10 9.79
C SER A 343 -12.82 -20.82 10.70
N GLU A 344 -12.24 -21.90 10.21
CA GLU A 344 -11.22 -22.74 10.84
C GLU A 344 -9.93 -21.97 11.13
N ALA A 345 -9.56 -21.02 10.26
CA ALA A 345 -8.38 -20.17 10.45
C ALA A 345 -8.47 -19.33 11.73
N ARG A 346 -9.68 -18.90 12.13
CA ARG A 346 -9.89 -18.18 13.40
C ARG A 346 -9.53 -19.05 14.59
N GLY A 347 -10.06 -20.29 14.64
CA GLY A 347 -9.86 -21.22 15.75
C GLY A 347 -8.42 -21.72 15.85
N ALA A 348 -7.79 -21.98 14.71
CA ALA A 348 -6.38 -22.38 14.64
C ALA A 348 -5.46 -21.28 15.17
N VAL A 349 -5.60 -20.04 14.67
CA VAL A 349 -4.77 -18.90 15.11
C VAL A 349 -5.01 -18.60 16.59
N ASP A 350 -6.27 -18.55 17.03
CA ASP A 350 -6.60 -18.25 18.43
C ASP A 350 -5.90 -19.23 19.39
N ASN A 351 -5.96 -20.52 19.07
CA ASN A 351 -5.41 -21.57 19.91
C ASN A 351 -3.87 -21.56 19.94
N ILE A 352 -3.22 -21.54 18.78
CA ILE A 352 -1.76 -21.55 18.68
C ILE A 352 -1.17 -20.31 19.34
N VAL A 353 -1.75 -19.13 19.09
CA VAL A 353 -1.27 -17.88 19.69
C VAL A 353 -1.49 -17.89 21.20
N SER A 354 -2.66 -18.31 21.70
CA SER A 354 -2.93 -18.34 23.14
C SER A 354 -1.97 -19.26 23.91
N GLU A 355 -1.73 -20.47 23.40
CA GLU A 355 -0.82 -21.44 24.02
C GLU A 355 0.62 -20.92 24.05
N ARG A 356 1.15 -20.53 22.88
CA ARG A 356 2.54 -20.10 22.76
C ARG A 356 2.81 -18.78 23.47
N LEU A 357 1.87 -17.85 23.43
CA LEU A 357 1.98 -16.57 24.14
C LEU A 357 2.00 -16.79 25.67
N MET A 358 1.13 -17.65 26.21
CA MET A 358 1.13 -17.96 27.64
C MET A 358 2.46 -18.57 28.07
N VAL A 359 2.96 -19.56 27.33
CA VAL A 359 4.27 -20.19 27.58
C VAL A 359 5.38 -19.15 27.57
N PHE A 360 5.41 -18.27 26.55
CA PHE A 360 6.42 -17.22 26.46
C PHE A 360 6.38 -16.27 27.66
N LEU A 361 5.18 -15.82 28.06
CA LEU A 361 5.02 -14.87 29.17
C LEU A 361 5.41 -15.50 30.51
N GLU A 362 5.10 -16.78 30.73
CA GLU A 362 5.54 -17.52 31.93
C GLU A 362 7.06 -17.71 31.96
N GLN A 363 7.70 -17.90 30.81
CA GLN A 363 9.16 -18.01 30.69
C GLN A 363 9.88 -16.65 30.78
N ASN A 364 9.21 -15.55 30.41
CA ASN A 364 9.77 -14.21 30.37
C ASN A 364 8.95 -13.21 31.22
N PRO A 365 8.92 -13.35 32.56
CA PRO A 365 8.06 -12.51 33.40
C PRO A 365 8.35 -11.02 33.30
N ASN A 366 9.62 -10.65 33.08
CA ASN A 366 10.02 -9.25 32.92
C ASN A 366 9.39 -8.62 31.66
N VAL A 367 9.34 -9.36 30.55
CA VAL A 367 8.69 -8.91 29.32
C VAL A 367 7.19 -8.72 29.56
N GLY A 368 6.53 -9.66 30.24
CA GLY A 368 5.13 -9.54 30.62
C GLY A 368 4.84 -8.30 31.47
N LYS A 369 5.74 -7.95 32.40
CA LYS A 369 5.65 -6.72 33.20
C LYS A 369 5.78 -5.46 32.35
N ILE A 370 6.76 -5.39 31.45
CA ILE A 370 6.96 -4.24 30.54
C ILE A 370 5.73 -4.02 29.66
N ILE A 371 5.17 -5.08 29.08
CA ILE A 371 3.95 -5.00 28.26
C ILE A 371 2.78 -4.49 29.11
N ALA A 372 2.62 -4.99 30.35
CA ALA A 372 1.53 -4.58 31.22
C ALA A 372 1.63 -3.10 31.60
N GLU A 373 2.83 -2.62 31.93
CA GLU A 373 3.06 -1.20 32.25
C GLU A 373 2.71 -0.29 31.06
N LYS A 374 3.14 -0.65 29.84
CA LYS A 374 2.77 0.09 28.63
C LYS A 374 1.26 0.08 28.39
N ALA A 375 0.61 -1.07 28.47
CA ALA A 375 -0.82 -1.19 28.23
C ALA A 375 -1.65 -0.43 29.28
N VAL A 376 -1.24 -0.40 30.54
CA VAL A 376 -1.89 0.40 31.59
C VAL A 376 -1.73 1.91 31.32
N LEU A 377 -0.57 2.35 30.82
CA LEU A 377 -0.37 3.74 30.41
C LEU A 377 -1.27 4.11 29.22
N ALA A 378 -1.37 3.23 28.22
CA ALA A 378 -2.27 3.39 27.08
C ALA A 378 -3.74 3.49 27.53
N GLN A 379 -4.18 2.59 28.41
CA GLN A 379 -5.52 2.61 29.00
C GLN A 379 -5.82 3.94 29.71
N ARG A 380 -4.89 4.42 30.55
CA ARG A 380 -5.03 5.70 31.26
C ARG A 380 -5.10 6.88 30.29
N ALA A 381 -4.29 6.88 29.23
CA ALA A 381 -4.32 7.91 28.20
C ALA A 381 -5.65 7.90 27.43
N ARG A 382 -6.15 6.72 27.05
CA ARG A 382 -7.45 6.54 26.40
C ARG A 382 -8.60 7.02 27.28
N ASP A 383 -8.60 6.67 28.56
CA ASP A 383 -9.63 7.09 29.50
C ASP A 383 -9.58 8.60 29.79
N ALA A 384 -8.37 9.19 29.84
CA ALA A 384 -8.20 10.65 29.94
C ALA A 384 -8.71 11.35 28.67
N ALA A 385 -8.39 10.82 27.49
CA ALA A 385 -8.91 11.32 26.22
C ALA A 385 -10.44 11.23 26.14
N ARG A 386 -11.02 10.10 26.58
CA ARG A 386 -12.48 9.91 26.67
C ARG A 386 -13.12 10.94 27.61
N LYS A 387 -12.56 11.15 28.81
CA LYS A 387 -13.04 12.17 29.75
C LYS A 387 -12.95 13.58 29.18
N ALA A 388 -11.83 13.92 28.54
CA ALA A 388 -11.65 15.22 27.90
C ALA A 388 -12.67 15.43 26.76
N ARG A 389 -12.94 14.40 25.97
CA ARG A 389 -13.99 14.39 24.94
C ARG A 389 -15.39 14.55 25.53
N ASP A 390 -15.74 13.80 26.57
CA ASP A 390 -17.06 13.86 27.23
C ASP A 390 -17.31 15.23 27.89
N LEU A 391 -16.30 15.82 28.52
CA LEU A 391 -16.35 17.20 29.02
C LEU A 391 -16.60 18.21 27.89
N THR A 392 -16.03 17.96 26.72
CA THR A 392 -16.24 18.82 25.53
C THR A 392 -17.64 18.61 24.93
N ARG A 393 -18.12 17.36 24.82
CA ARG A 393 -19.49 16.99 24.39
C ARG A 393 -20.56 17.57 25.30
N ARG A 394 -20.37 17.53 26.62
CA ARG A 394 -21.33 18.12 27.58
C ARG A 394 -21.39 19.65 27.49
N LYS A 395 -20.28 20.32 27.14
CA LYS A 395 -20.29 21.76 26.83
C LYS A 395 -21.00 22.05 25.49
N THR A 396 -20.84 21.20 24.48
CA THR A 396 -21.48 21.34 23.16
C THR A 396 -22.94 20.89 23.11
N ALA A 397 -23.45 20.08 24.05
CA ALA A 397 -24.87 19.75 24.09
C ALA A 397 -25.78 20.97 24.37
N LEU A 398 -25.22 22.05 24.96
CA LEU A 398 -25.87 23.35 25.13
C LEU A 398 -25.52 24.36 24.01
N GLU A 399 -24.49 24.10 23.21
CA GLU A 399 -24.06 24.93 22.07
C GLU A 399 -24.15 24.09 20.78
N THR A 400 -25.26 24.22 20.05
CA THR A 400 -25.50 23.68 18.71
C THR A 400 -24.19 23.49 17.93
N MET A 401 -23.81 22.25 17.60
CA MET A 401 -22.52 21.85 16.96
C MET A 401 -21.79 23.01 16.29
N SER A 402 -21.00 23.74 17.07
CA SER A 402 -20.35 24.94 16.56
C SER A 402 -19.21 24.50 15.67
N LEU A 403 -19.36 24.78 14.37
CA LEU A 403 -18.27 24.63 13.42
C LEU A 403 -17.05 25.40 13.92
N PRO A 404 -15.82 24.95 13.60
CA PRO A 404 -14.62 25.63 14.07
C PRO A 404 -14.70 27.12 13.71
N GLY A 405 -14.47 28.03 14.67
CA GLY A 405 -14.66 29.47 14.43
C GLY A 405 -13.82 30.06 13.28
N LYS A 406 -12.79 29.33 12.84
CA LYS A 406 -11.94 29.67 11.69
C LYS A 406 -12.41 29.07 10.36
N LEU A 407 -13.32 28.09 10.37
CA LEU A 407 -13.89 27.48 9.18
C LEU A 407 -14.83 28.48 8.50
N ALA A 408 -14.52 28.83 7.26
CA ALA A 408 -15.49 29.46 6.38
C ALA A 408 -16.27 28.34 5.67
N ASP A 409 -17.48 28.03 6.10
CA ASP A 409 -18.26 26.94 5.51
C ASP A 409 -18.89 27.32 4.16
N CYS A 410 -19.38 26.32 3.42
CA CYS A 410 -20.19 26.49 2.21
C CYS A 410 -21.69 26.39 2.53
N SER A 411 -22.55 26.91 1.64
CA SER A 411 -24.00 26.91 1.85
C SER A 411 -24.69 25.63 1.43
N ASP A 412 -24.17 24.91 0.44
CA ASP A 412 -24.67 23.60 0.03
C ASP A 412 -24.47 22.58 1.17
N LYS A 413 -25.37 21.60 1.23
CA LYS A 413 -25.41 20.54 2.23
C LYS A 413 -25.23 19.16 1.61
N ASP A 414 -25.25 19.03 0.29
CA ASP A 414 -24.92 17.79 -0.39
C ASP A 414 -23.40 17.59 -0.39
N PRO A 415 -22.86 16.61 0.35
CA PRO A 415 -21.42 16.38 0.42
C PRO A 415 -20.77 16.13 -0.94
N ALA A 416 -21.51 15.60 -1.92
CA ALA A 416 -20.99 15.32 -3.26
C ALA A 416 -20.62 16.60 -4.04
N ASN A 417 -21.34 17.70 -3.78
CA ASN A 417 -21.06 18.99 -4.40
C ASN A 417 -20.07 19.82 -3.57
N CYS A 418 -19.83 19.44 -2.32
CA CYS A 418 -19.07 20.23 -1.36
C CYS A 418 -17.59 19.83 -1.32
N GLU A 419 -16.74 20.86 -1.25
CA GLU A 419 -15.29 20.73 -1.22
C GLU A 419 -14.73 21.57 -0.07
N ILE A 420 -13.66 21.11 0.59
CA ILE A 420 -12.97 21.86 1.64
C ILE A 420 -11.50 22.07 1.25
N TYR A 421 -11.05 23.31 1.30
CA TYR A 421 -9.66 23.69 1.11
C TYR A 421 -8.98 23.87 2.45
N ILE A 422 -7.91 23.12 2.67
CA ILE A 422 -7.01 23.26 3.81
C ILE A 422 -5.85 24.15 3.35
N VAL A 423 -5.75 25.35 3.93
CA VAL A 423 -4.82 26.39 3.47
C VAL A 423 -3.80 26.77 4.53
N GLU A 424 -2.58 27.08 4.09
CA GLU A 424 -1.49 27.52 4.97
C GLU A 424 -1.66 29.00 5.36
N GLY A 425 -1.95 29.22 6.65
CA GLY A 425 -2.01 30.55 7.23
C GLY A 425 -3.31 31.33 6.96
N ASP A 426 -3.49 32.40 7.74
CA ASP A 426 -4.65 33.29 7.61
C ASP A 426 -4.56 34.18 6.35
N SER A 427 -3.35 34.38 5.81
CA SER A 427 -3.12 35.18 4.58
C SER A 427 -3.71 34.49 3.35
N ALA A 428 -3.23 33.29 3.03
CA ALA A 428 -3.79 32.48 1.94
C ALA A 428 -5.27 32.15 2.20
N GLY A 429 -5.65 31.93 3.47
CA GLY A 429 -7.04 31.77 3.88
C GLY A 429 -7.94 32.97 3.57
N GLY A 430 -7.43 34.19 3.68
CA GLY A 430 -8.15 35.42 3.31
C GLY A 430 -8.42 35.50 1.80
N SER A 431 -7.38 35.28 1.00
CA SER A 431 -7.49 35.27 -0.47
C SER A 431 -8.44 34.16 -0.95
N ALA A 432 -8.26 32.93 -0.45
CA ALA A 432 -9.11 31.79 -0.79
C ALA A 432 -10.56 32.00 -0.36
N LYS A 433 -10.80 32.58 0.82
CA LYS A 433 -12.16 32.91 1.29
C LYS A 433 -12.88 33.91 0.40
N THR A 434 -12.12 34.82 -0.21
CA THR A 434 -12.64 35.84 -1.13
C THR A 434 -12.87 35.28 -2.53
N ALA A 435 -11.95 34.43 -3.00
CA ALA A 435 -11.98 33.81 -4.33
C ALA A 435 -13.07 32.73 -4.49
N ARG A 436 -13.35 31.97 -3.43
CA ARG A 436 -14.16 30.74 -3.49
C ARG A 436 -15.59 30.95 -4.00
N SER A 437 -16.15 29.86 -4.53
CA SER A 437 -17.60 29.70 -4.60
C SER A 437 -18.17 29.41 -3.22
N ARG A 438 -18.90 30.38 -2.63
CA ARG A 438 -19.55 30.22 -1.31
C ARG A 438 -20.60 29.11 -1.30
N ALA A 439 -21.10 28.72 -2.47
CA ALA A 439 -22.10 27.67 -2.61
C ALA A 439 -21.50 26.30 -2.23
N THR A 440 -20.33 25.97 -2.78
CA THR A 440 -19.79 24.60 -2.77
C THR A 440 -18.43 24.47 -2.09
N GLN A 441 -17.69 25.57 -1.85
CA GLN A 441 -16.31 25.49 -1.36
C GLN A 441 -16.18 26.07 0.05
N ALA A 442 -15.70 25.26 0.99
CA ALA A 442 -15.34 25.64 2.35
C ALA A 442 -13.82 25.89 2.48
N ILE A 443 -13.41 26.80 3.36
CA ILE A 443 -11.99 27.13 3.60
C ILE A 443 -11.66 26.93 5.07
N LEU A 444 -10.65 26.13 5.35
CA LEU A 444 -10.11 25.88 6.67
C LEU A 444 -8.64 26.34 6.73
N PRO A 445 -8.36 27.54 7.25
CA PRO A 445 -6.99 28.00 7.44
C PRO A 445 -6.31 27.28 8.60
N LEU A 446 -5.05 26.91 8.40
CA LEU A 446 -4.19 26.32 9.41
C LEU A 446 -3.14 27.31 9.90
N ARG A 447 -2.89 27.34 11.20
CA ARG A 447 -1.89 28.24 11.79
C ARG A 447 -0.61 27.49 12.15
N GLY A 448 0.47 27.83 11.46
CA GLY A 448 1.78 27.23 11.68
C GLY A 448 1.84 25.76 11.25
N LYS A 449 2.95 25.11 11.60
CA LYS A 449 3.18 23.69 11.27
C LYS A 449 2.28 22.81 12.13
N ILE A 450 1.66 21.83 11.50
CA ILE A 450 0.80 20.85 12.18
C ILE A 450 1.66 19.98 13.10
N LEU A 451 1.06 19.54 14.21
CA LEU A 451 1.69 18.56 15.09
C LEU A 451 1.98 17.28 14.30
N ASN A 452 3.24 16.82 14.31
CA ASN A 452 3.58 15.50 13.79
C ASN A 452 2.92 14.42 14.67
N VAL A 453 1.90 13.78 14.09
CA VAL A 453 1.07 12.79 14.77
C VAL A 453 1.78 11.45 14.94
N GLU A 454 2.79 11.13 14.13
CA GLU A 454 3.56 9.89 14.23
C GLU A 454 4.31 9.81 15.57
N LYS A 455 4.78 10.97 16.05
CA LYS A 455 5.57 11.11 17.29
C LYS A 455 4.73 11.42 18.52
N SER A 456 3.41 11.53 18.36
CA SER A 456 2.55 12.12 19.38
C SER A 456 1.51 11.11 19.87
N ARG A 457 1.23 11.15 21.17
CA ARG A 457 0.16 10.36 21.78
C ARG A 457 -1.21 10.87 21.38
N LEU A 458 -2.19 9.98 21.38
CA LEU A 458 -3.57 10.27 21.01
C LEU A 458 -4.20 11.40 21.84
N ASP A 459 -3.93 11.47 23.15
CA ASP A 459 -4.43 12.53 24.04
C ASP A 459 -3.87 13.91 23.65
N LYS A 460 -2.57 14.01 23.34
CA LYS A 460 -1.94 15.24 22.86
C LYS A 460 -2.47 15.66 21.49
N ILE A 461 -2.65 14.70 20.59
CA ILE A 461 -3.22 14.90 19.24
C ILE A 461 -4.64 15.48 19.37
N LEU A 462 -5.46 14.87 20.21
CA LEU A 462 -6.85 15.27 20.42
C LEU A 462 -7.02 16.61 21.11
N VAL A 463 -6.02 17.09 21.85
CA VAL A 463 -6.05 18.42 22.47
C VAL A 463 -5.62 19.52 21.50
N ASN A 464 -4.89 19.18 20.43
CA ASN A 464 -4.42 20.14 19.43
C ASN A 464 -5.58 20.81 18.68
N ASN A 465 -5.57 22.15 18.65
CA ASN A 465 -6.66 22.94 18.09
C ASN A 465 -6.82 22.78 16.57
N GLU A 466 -5.72 22.60 15.83
CA GLU A 466 -5.73 22.45 14.37
C GLU A 466 -6.33 21.09 13.99
N ILE A 467 -5.93 20.04 14.69
CA ILE A 467 -6.45 18.67 14.50
C ILE A 467 -7.93 18.61 14.90
N LYS A 468 -8.31 19.18 16.05
CA LYS A 468 -9.73 19.29 16.44
C LYS A 468 -10.56 19.99 15.38
N ALA A 469 -10.05 21.09 14.83
CA ALA A 469 -10.75 21.85 13.81
C ALA A 469 -10.98 21.01 12.54
N MET A 470 -9.98 20.22 12.10
CA MET A 470 -10.12 19.31 10.96
C MET A 470 -11.15 18.21 11.23
N ILE A 471 -11.05 17.52 12.37
CA ILE A 471 -12.00 16.44 12.73
C ILE A 471 -13.43 16.97 12.76
N THR A 472 -13.65 18.13 13.40
CA THR A 472 -14.98 18.75 13.47
C THR A 472 -15.45 19.26 12.11
N ALA A 473 -14.55 19.78 11.27
CA ALA A 473 -14.90 20.21 9.92
C ALA A 473 -15.36 19.02 9.06
N PHE A 474 -14.60 17.93 9.02
CA PHE A 474 -14.94 16.75 8.21
C PHE A 474 -16.20 16.03 8.68
N GLY A 475 -16.46 16.01 10.00
CA GLY A 475 -17.66 15.43 10.59
C GLY A 475 -17.65 13.90 10.73
N THR A 476 -16.58 13.24 10.29
CA THR A 476 -16.46 11.78 10.28
C THR A 476 -16.08 11.20 11.64
N GLY A 477 -15.50 11.97 12.56
CA GLY A 477 -14.86 11.41 13.77
C GLY A 477 -13.48 10.82 13.47
N ILE A 478 -12.90 10.06 14.41
CA ILE A 478 -11.62 9.35 14.23
C ILE A 478 -11.66 7.98 14.91
N HIS A 479 -10.82 7.04 14.45
CA HIS A 479 -10.70 5.68 14.99
C HIS A 479 -12.06 4.99 15.15
N GLU A 480 -12.43 4.56 16.37
CA GLU A 480 -13.67 3.82 16.65
C GLU A 480 -14.95 4.61 16.32
N GLU A 481 -14.91 5.95 16.36
CA GLU A 481 -16.05 6.81 16.00
C GLU A 481 -16.01 7.23 14.53
N PHE A 482 -15.01 6.79 13.75
CA PHE A 482 -14.89 7.14 12.36
C PHE A 482 -16.04 6.52 11.56
N ASP A 483 -16.77 7.39 10.88
CA ASP A 483 -17.91 7.04 10.05
C ASP A 483 -17.86 7.89 8.78
N ILE A 484 -17.44 7.25 7.69
CA ILE A 484 -17.28 7.92 6.40
C ILE A 484 -18.61 8.44 5.85
N SER A 485 -19.75 7.84 6.22
CA SER A 485 -21.07 8.28 5.75
C SER A 485 -21.45 9.67 6.27
N LYS A 486 -20.78 10.15 7.32
CA LYS A 486 -20.96 11.50 7.89
C LYS A 486 -20.02 12.54 7.30
N LEU A 487 -19.22 12.16 6.30
CA LEU A 487 -18.29 13.07 5.64
C LEU A 487 -19.06 14.25 5.03
N ARG A 488 -18.65 15.46 5.37
CA ARG A 488 -19.32 16.69 4.93
C ARG A 488 -18.87 17.20 3.56
N TYR A 489 -17.69 16.77 3.10
CA TYR A 489 -17.07 17.24 1.86
C TYR A 489 -16.45 16.05 1.12
N HIS A 490 -16.95 15.71 -0.06
CA HIS A 490 -16.39 14.63 -0.88
C HIS A 490 -15.08 15.03 -1.58
N LYS A 491 -14.62 16.28 -1.44
CA LYS A 491 -13.25 16.65 -1.82
C LYS A 491 -12.57 17.43 -0.71
N ILE A 492 -11.49 16.86 -0.20
CA ILE A 492 -10.57 17.48 0.76
C ILE A 492 -9.33 17.87 -0.04
N ILE A 493 -9.15 19.17 -0.26
CA ILE A 493 -8.09 19.72 -1.10
C ILE A 493 -7.06 20.38 -0.19
N ILE A 494 -5.85 19.84 -0.17
CA ILE A 494 -4.70 20.45 0.51
C ILE A 494 -4.09 21.46 -0.45
N MET A 495 -4.13 22.74 -0.07
CA MET A 495 -3.64 23.85 -0.87
C MET A 495 -2.58 24.61 -0.06
N THR A 496 -1.34 24.16 -0.22
CA THR A 496 -0.14 24.71 0.43
C THR A 496 0.74 25.44 -0.58
N ASP A 497 1.68 26.25 -0.09
CA ASP A 497 2.62 26.96 -0.96
C ASP A 497 3.57 25.99 -1.69
N ALA A 498 4.04 26.41 -2.87
CA ALA A 498 4.95 25.63 -3.71
C ALA A 498 6.42 25.78 -3.27
N ASP A 499 6.65 25.72 -1.97
CA ASP A 499 7.97 25.84 -1.33
C ASP A 499 8.25 24.67 -0.36
N VAL A 500 9.39 24.74 0.33
CA VAL A 500 9.82 23.69 1.26
C VAL A 500 8.91 23.56 2.49
N ASP A 501 8.30 24.66 2.93
CA ASP A 501 7.42 24.68 4.10
C ASP A 501 6.03 24.13 3.76
N GLY A 502 5.49 24.49 2.61
CA GLY A 502 4.24 23.94 2.08
C GLY A 502 4.34 22.45 1.82
N ALA A 503 5.44 21.97 1.23
CA ALA A 503 5.69 20.53 1.07
C ALA A 503 5.75 19.79 2.42
N HIS A 504 6.33 20.41 3.44
CA HIS A 504 6.36 19.86 4.79
C HIS A 504 4.97 19.81 5.44
N ILE A 505 4.15 20.84 5.29
CA ILE A 505 2.76 20.85 5.79
C ILE A 505 1.91 19.80 5.07
N ALA A 506 2.02 19.70 3.74
CA ALA A 506 1.36 18.66 2.97
C ALA A 506 1.75 17.26 3.49
N THR A 507 3.04 17.02 3.75
CA THR A 507 3.52 15.75 4.33
C THR A 507 2.90 15.47 5.71
N LEU A 508 2.81 16.47 6.58
CA LEU A 508 2.17 16.33 7.90
C LEU A 508 0.67 16.04 7.80
N LEU A 509 -0.04 16.69 6.87
CA LEU A 509 -1.46 16.45 6.60
C LEU A 509 -1.70 15.04 6.05
N LEU A 510 -0.91 14.61 5.08
CA LEU A 510 -0.99 13.27 4.53
C LEU A 510 -0.73 12.21 5.60
N THR A 511 0.25 12.45 6.47
CA THR A 511 0.53 11.57 7.63
C THR A 511 -0.69 11.49 8.56
N PHE A 512 -1.32 12.62 8.87
CA PHE A 512 -2.53 12.64 9.71
C PHE A 512 -3.70 11.88 9.06
N LEU A 513 -4.01 12.15 7.80
CA LEU A 513 -5.09 11.48 7.09
C LEU A 513 -4.82 9.98 6.95
N TYR A 514 -3.60 9.59 6.61
CA TYR A 514 -3.20 8.19 6.50
C TYR A 514 -3.34 7.42 7.82
N ARG A 515 -2.92 8.01 8.95
CA ARG A 515 -2.94 7.34 10.26
C ARG A 515 -4.31 7.29 10.93
N PHE A 516 -5.12 8.34 10.76
CA PHE A 516 -6.36 8.50 11.54
C PHE A 516 -7.63 8.37 10.71
N MET A 517 -7.55 8.55 9.38
CA MET A 517 -8.69 8.55 8.46
C MET A 517 -8.32 7.90 7.10
N PRO A 518 -7.70 6.71 7.07
CA PRO A 518 -7.19 6.10 5.84
C PRO A 518 -8.28 5.91 4.76
N ASP A 519 -9.53 5.69 5.18
CA ASP A 519 -10.65 5.47 4.27
C ASP A 519 -10.96 6.70 3.40
N LEU A 520 -10.64 7.92 3.86
CA LEU A 520 -10.75 9.12 3.03
C LEU A 520 -9.81 9.08 1.82
N ILE A 521 -8.65 8.44 1.98
CA ILE A 521 -7.69 8.25 0.89
C ILE A 521 -8.12 7.07 0.01
N ARG A 522 -8.60 5.97 0.61
CA ARG A 522 -9.08 4.78 -0.12
C ARG A 522 -10.23 5.09 -1.07
N GLU A 523 -11.25 5.79 -0.58
CA GLU A 523 -12.39 6.23 -1.40
C GLU A 523 -12.03 7.39 -2.34
N GLY A 524 -10.83 7.96 -2.18
CA GLY A 524 -10.27 8.94 -3.10
C GLY A 524 -10.86 10.33 -2.93
N TYR A 525 -11.14 10.74 -1.69
CA TYR A 525 -11.63 12.08 -1.36
C TYR A 525 -10.51 13.10 -1.11
N VAL A 526 -9.24 12.68 -1.06
CA VAL A 526 -8.09 13.55 -0.74
C VAL A 526 -7.33 13.97 -1.99
N TYR A 527 -7.06 15.26 -2.11
CA TYR A 527 -6.41 15.89 -3.27
C TYR A 527 -5.34 16.90 -2.82
N LEU A 528 -4.31 17.08 -3.64
CA LEU A 528 -3.39 18.21 -3.55
C LEU A 528 -3.72 19.21 -4.67
N ALA A 529 -3.84 20.48 -4.34
CA ALA A 529 -3.94 21.54 -5.35
C ALA A 529 -2.57 21.79 -5.99
N GLN A 530 -2.56 22.03 -7.30
CA GLN A 530 -1.34 22.37 -8.02
C GLN A 530 -1.44 23.80 -8.55
N PRO A 531 -0.97 24.81 -7.79
CA PRO A 531 -0.94 26.20 -8.26
C PRO A 531 0.15 26.38 -9.35
N PRO A 532 0.02 27.40 -10.21
CA PRO A 532 1.03 27.68 -11.23
C PRO A 532 2.32 28.23 -10.60
N LEU A 533 3.47 27.85 -11.17
CA LEU A 533 4.78 28.36 -10.75
C LEU A 533 5.09 29.72 -11.37
N TYR A 534 4.59 29.96 -12.59
CA TYR A 534 4.90 31.15 -13.36
C TYR A 534 3.64 31.79 -13.96
N LYS A 535 3.67 33.11 -14.01
CA LYS A 535 2.77 33.94 -14.81
C LYS A 535 3.59 34.67 -15.87
N VAL A 536 3.19 34.53 -17.12
CA VAL A 536 3.80 35.22 -18.27
C VAL A 536 2.78 36.21 -18.82
N GLU A 537 3.17 37.49 -18.91
CA GLU A 537 2.34 38.53 -19.50
C GLU A 537 3.01 39.13 -20.74
N LYS A 538 2.27 39.20 -21.85
CA LYS A 538 2.69 39.82 -23.10
C LYS A 538 1.50 40.49 -23.78
N ASN A 539 1.62 41.77 -24.13
CA ASN A 539 0.58 42.52 -24.84
C ASN A 539 -0.83 42.40 -24.20
N LYS A 540 -0.91 42.46 -22.87
CA LYS A 540 -2.13 42.29 -22.05
C LYS A 540 -2.76 40.89 -22.06
N LYS A 541 -2.13 39.90 -22.71
CA LYS A 541 -2.49 38.49 -22.55
C LYS A 541 -1.65 37.87 -21.43
N VAL A 542 -2.27 36.99 -20.67
CA VAL A 542 -1.67 36.30 -19.53
C VAL A 542 -1.70 34.80 -19.80
N TRP A 543 -0.59 34.13 -19.52
CA TRP A 543 -0.45 32.69 -19.52
C TRP A 543 0.11 32.24 -18.18
N TYR A 544 -0.27 31.04 -17.75
CA TYR A 544 0.24 30.40 -16.54
C TYR A 544 1.01 29.15 -16.93
N ALA A 545 2.12 28.88 -16.24
CA ALA A 545 2.90 27.66 -16.38
C ALA A 545 3.10 26.98 -15.03
N TYR A 546 2.97 25.66 -15.01
CA TYR A 546 3.06 24.81 -13.83
C TYR A 546 4.44 24.14 -13.69
N ASP A 547 5.25 24.14 -14.76
CA ASP A 547 6.63 23.70 -14.73
C ASP A 547 7.53 24.49 -15.71
N ASP A 548 8.84 24.26 -15.62
CA ASP A 548 9.84 24.94 -16.47
C ASP A 548 9.71 24.55 -17.95
N THR A 549 9.18 23.37 -18.25
CA THR A 549 8.99 22.88 -19.63
C THR A 549 7.86 23.65 -20.29
N GLU A 550 6.74 23.78 -19.59
CA GLU A 550 5.56 24.53 -20.02
C GLU A 550 5.89 26.02 -20.18
N LEU A 551 6.66 26.59 -19.24
CA LEU A 551 7.17 27.96 -19.38
C LEU A 551 7.97 28.11 -20.68
N ASN A 552 8.89 27.18 -20.95
CA ASN A 552 9.69 27.22 -22.18
C ASN A 552 8.84 27.08 -23.44
N ASN A 553 7.81 26.22 -23.42
CA ASN A 553 6.87 26.05 -24.53
C ASN A 553 6.08 27.33 -24.79
N ILE A 554 5.49 27.93 -23.75
CA ILE A 554 4.78 29.22 -23.84
C ILE A 554 5.70 30.29 -24.42
N LEU A 555 6.94 30.41 -23.90
CA LEU A 555 7.91 31.39 -24.40
C LEU A 555 8.33 31.15 -25.85
N THR A 556 8.26 29.91 -26.33
CA THR A 556 8.57 29.55 -27.72
C THR A 556 7.42 29.94 -28.64
N GLU A 557 6.17 29.73 -28.22
CA GLU A 557 4.97 30.10 -28.97
C GLU A 557 4.78 31.62 -29.05
N ILE A 558 4.92 32.33 -27.92
CA ILE A 558 4.72 33.79 -27.88
C ILE A 558 5.96 34.56 -28.35
N GLY A 559 7.10 33.89 -28.52
CA GLY A 559 8.40 34.47 -28.87
C GLY A 559 9.17 35.01 -27.66
N ARG A 560 10.47 34.69 -27.58
CA ARG A 560 11.41 35.14 -26.53
C ARG A 560 11.90 36.56 -26.81
N ASP A 561 11.11 37.57 -26.44
CA ASP A 561 11.51 38.98 -26.51
C ASP A 561 11.58 39.63 -25.13
N GLN A 562 12.19 40.82 -25.04
CA GLN A 562 12.32 41.59 -23.79
C GLN A 562 10.97 42.16 -23.28
N ASN A 563 9.88 41.97 -24.02
CA ASN A 563 8.55 42.44 -23.65
C ASN A 563 7.77 41.44 -22.81
N ASN A 564 8.25 40.20 -22.68
CA ASN A 564 7.64 39.19 -21.82
C ASN A 564 7.91 39.52 -20.35
N ARG A 565 6.86 39.81 -19.58
CA ARG A 565 6.95 39.96 -18.12
C ARG A 565 6.68 38.60 -17.47
N ILE A 566 7.72 38.00 -16.89
CA ILE A 566 7.62 36.72 -16.19
C ILE A 566 7.63 37.00 -14.69
N GLN A 567 6.57 36.60 -14.00
CA GLN A 567 6.47 36.59 -12.55
C GLN A 567 6.51 35.13 -12.08
N ARG A 568 7.39 34.83 -11.12
CA ARG A 568 7.41 33.53 -10.43
C ARG A 568 6.66 33.69 -9.12
N TYR A 569 5.68 32.84 -8.87
CA TYR A 569 4.98 32.79 -7.59
C TYR A 569 5.83 32.05 -6.56
N LYS A 570 5.97 32.62 -5.37
CA LYS A 570 6.64 31.94 -4.24
C LYS A 570 5.66 31.37 -3.23
N GLY A 571 4.48 31.97 -3.11
CA GLY A 571 3.42 31.50 -2.24
C GLY A 571 2.05 31.94 -2.73
N LEU A 572 1.00 31.26 -2.27
CA LEU A 572 -0.39 31.48 -2.66
C LEU A 572 -0.87 32.88 -2.26
N GLY A 573 -0.28 33.48 -1.23
CA GLY A 573 -0.57 34.85 -0.79
C GLY A 573 -0.14 35.95 -1.76
N GLU A 574 0.71 35.64 -2.76
CA GLU A 574 1.11 36.59 -3.81
C GLU A 574 0.09 36.69 -4.96
N MET A 575 -0.90 35.79 -4.98
CA MET A 575 -1.96 35.76 -5.98
C MET A 575 -3.17 36.57 -5.50
N ASP A 576 -3.66 37.46 -6.36
CA ASP A 576 -4.95 38.12 -6.12
C ASP A 576 -6.08 37.09 -6.18
N PRO A 577 -7.22 37.31 -5.49
CA PRO A 577 -8.32 36.34 -5.42
C PRO A 577 -8.83 35.86 -6.78
N GLU A 578 -8.88 36.72 -7.79
CA GLU A 578 -9.28 36.36 -9.15
C GLU A 578 -8.29 35.38 -9.80
N GLN A 579 -6.98 35.60 -9.61
CA GLN A 579 -5.94 34.70 -10.13
C GLN A 579 -6.00 33.34 -9.44
N LEU A 580 -6.20 33.34 -8.12
CA LEU A 580 -6.32 32.11 -7.34
C LEU A 580 -7.55 31.30 -7.76
N TRP A 581 -8.68 31.97 -8.05
CA TRP A 581 -9.86 31.33 -8.61
C TRP A 581 -9.56 30.68 -9.96
N GLU A 582 -9.13 31.47 -10.94
CA GLU A 582 -8.96 31.02 -12.34
C GLU A 582 -7.96 29.90 -12.53
N THR A 583 -6.97 29.79 -11.64
CA THR A 583 -5.85 28.85 -11.78
C THR A 583 -6.02 27.61 -10.90
N THR A 584 -6.49 27.78 -9.67
CA THR A 584 -6.32 26.75 -8.63
C THR A 584 -7.65 26.32 -8.00
N MET A 585 -8.69 27.16 -8.01
CA MET A 585 -9.96 26.87 -7.34
C MET A 585 -11.15 26.62 -8.27
N ASP A 586 -11.11 27.11 -9.51
CA ASP A 586 -12.16 26.94 -10.51
C ASP A 586 -12.25 25.46 -10.96
N PRO A 587 -13.37 24.75 -10.69
CA PRO A 587 -13.54 23.35 -11.09
C PRO A 587 -13.33 23.06 -12.57
N ASP A 588 -13.56 24.04 -13.45
CA ASP A 588 -13.46 23.87 -14.90
C ASP A 588 -12.01 24.00 -15.42
N ARG A 589 -11.10 24.57 -14.63
CA ARG A 589 -9.74 24.92 -15.07
C ARG A 589 -8.62 24.35 -14.21
N ARG A 590 -8.88 24.11 -12.92
CA ARG A 590 -7.85 23.70 -11.97
C ARG A 590 -7.30 22.31 -12.27
N ILE A 591 -6.10 22.06 -11.78
CA ILE A 591 -5.46 20.75 -11.76
C ILE A 591 -5.35 20.29 -10.31
N LEU A 592 -5.89 19.10 -10.02
CA LEU A 592 -5.81 18.46 -8.72
C LEU A 592 -5.09 17.12 -8.84
N LEU A 593 -4.11 16.89 -7.97
CA LEU A 593 -3.47 15.59 -7.83
C LEU A 593 -4.27 14.76 -6.84
N LYS A 594 -4.91 13.69 -7.33
CA LYS A 594 -5.65 12.76 -6.47
C LYS A 594 -4.68 11.88 -5.68
N VAL A 595 -4.77 11.92 -4.36
CA VAL A 595 -3.98 11.04 -3.50
C VAL A 595 -4.59 9.64 -3.54
N THR A 596 -3.76 8.64 -3.82
CA THR A 596 -4.18 7.25 -3.86
C THR A 596 -3.32 6.42 -2.93
N MET A 597 -3.91 5.35 -2.39
CA MET A 597 -3.22 4.41 -1.51
C MET A 597 -3.36 3.02 -2.11
N ASP A 598 -2.22 2.33 -2.26
CA ASP A 598 -2.23 0.93 -2.68
C ASP A 598 -2.15 0.05 -1.44
N ASP A 599 -3.26 -0.61 -1.11
CA ASP A 599 -3.33 -1.50 0.06
C ASP A 599 -2.29 -2.64 -0.01
N ALA A 600 -1.89 -3.05 -1.22
CA ALA A 600 -0.82 -4.03 -1.43
C ALA A 600 0.57 -3.54 -0.99
N LYS A 601 0.75 -2.23 -0.86
CA LYS A 601 1.98 -1.58 -0.40
C LYS A 601 1.87 -1.04 1.03
N MET A 602 0.85 -1.43 1.80
CA MET A 602 0.64 -0.89 3.15
C MET A 602 1.88 -1.02 4.04
N ALA A 603 2.62 -2.12 3.94
CA ALA A 603 3.87 -2.29 4.69
C ALA A 603 4.94 -1.28 4.28
N ALA A 604 5.19 -1.12 2.98
CA ALA A 604 6.12 -0.12 2.46
C ALA A 604 5.70 1.32 2.77
N LEU A 605 4.40 1.65 2.64
CA LEU A 605 3.86 2.96 2.97
C LEU A 605 4.03 3.28 4.45
N ASN A 606 3.68 2.34 5.32
CA ASN A 606 3.91 2.47 6.76
C ASN A 606 5.39 2.64 7.09
N ASP A 607 6.29 1.83 6.48
CA ASP A 607 7.73 1.97 6.65
C ASP A 607 8.21 3.36 6.21
N THR A 608 7.72 3.85 5.08
CA THR A 608 8.03 5.20 4.57
C THR A 608 7.60 6.29 5.55
N PHE A 609 6.36 6.26 6.04
CA PHE A 609 5.89 7.22 7.06
C PHE A 609 6.67 7.07 8.36
N ASN A 610 7.00 5.85 8.80
CA ASN A 610 7.79 5.61 10.01
C ASN A 610 9.22 6.15 9.89
N VAL A 611 9.87 5.96 8.74
CA VAL A 611 11.23 6.44 8.48
C VAL A 611 11.26 7.97 8.38
N LEU A 612 10.34 8.55 7.61
CA LEU A 612 10.32 10.00 7.36
C LEU A 612 9.77 10.80 8.55
N MET A 613 8.73 10.31 9.22
CA MET A 613 7.99 11.03 10.26
C MET A 613 8.25 10.51 11.68
N GLY A 614 8.86 9.33 11.84
CA GLY A 614 9.15 8.72 13.14
C GLY A 614 10.36 9.29 13.87
N ASP A 615 10.67 8.73 15.03
CA ASP A 615 11.59 9.35 16.00
C ASP A 615 13.07 9.26 15.66
N LYS A 616 13.49 8.21 14.93
CA LYS A 616 14.90 7.97 14.63
C LYS A 616 15.41 8.81 13.47
N VAL A 617 16.63 9.33 13.63
CA VAL A 617 17.31 10.20 12.65
C VAL A 617 18.07 9.37 11.62
N GLU A 618 18.79 8.33 12.05
CA GLU A 618 19.66 7.52 11.19
C GLU A 618 18.93 6.90 9.99
N PRO A 619 17.80 6.17 10.14
CA PRO A 619 17.07 5.60 9.00
C PRO A 619 16.60 6.67 8.02
N ARG A 620 16.22 7.83 8.53
CA ARG A 620 15.81 8.98 7.72
C ARG A 620 16.98 9.57 6.94
N ARG A 621 18.16 9.66 7.57
CA ARG A 621 19.39 10.13 6.91
C ARG A 621 19.76 9.19 5.77
N GLU A 622 19.77 7.89 6.00
CA GLU A 622 20.04 6.89 4.95
C GLU A 622 19.04 6.98 3.80
N PHE A 623 17.76 7.19 4.10
CA PHE A 623 16.72 7.42 3.09
C PHE A 623 17.02 8.67 2.25
N ILE A 624 17.37 9.79 2.90
CA ILE A 624 17.71 11.04 2.19
C ILE A 624 18.96 10.85 1.33
N GLU A 625 20.01 10.21 1.84
CA GLU A 625 21.26 9.96 1.10
C GLU A 625 21.06 9.09 -0.13
N THR A 626 20.24 8.03 -0.01
CA THR A 626 19.91 7.13 -1.13
C THR A 626 19.06 7.82 -2.20
N HIS A 627 18.20 8.76 -1.81
CA HIS A 627 17.28 9.48 -2.71
C HIS A 627 17.77 10.88 -3.10
N ALA A 628 18.95 11.31 -2.64
CA ALA A 628 19.48 12.66 -2.85
C ALA A 628 19.60 13.05 -4.33
N LYS A 629 19.80 12.07 -5.23
CA LYS A 629 19.89 12.28 -6.68
C LYS A 629 18.58 12.77 -7.33
N TYR A 630 17.44 12.58 -6.66
CA TYR A 630 16.14 13.04 -7.14
C TYR A 630 15.87 14.51 -6.76
N VAL A 631 16.69 15.12 -5.90
CA VAL A 631 16.53 16.50 -5.45
C VAL A 631 16.99 17.45 -6.55
N ARG A 632 16.03 18.10 -7.22
CA ARG A 632 16.32 19.12 -8.26
C ARG A 632 16.58 20.51 -7.67
N ASN A 633 15.99 20.82 -6.52
CA ASN A 633 16.12 22.11 -5.83
C ASN A 633 16.51 21.88 -4.36
N LEU A 634 17.70 22.32 -3.97
CA LEU A 634 18.12 22.46 -2.58
C LEU A 634 18.08 23.96 -2.26
N ASP A 635 17.28 24.37 -1.27
CA ASP A 635 17.57 25.62 -0.57
C ASP A 635 18.81 25.36 0.29
N ILE A 636 19.94 25.96 -0.11
CA ILE A 636 21.21 25.93 0.64
C ILE A 636 21.26 27.15 1.56
#